data_AF-A0A3A8S2D9-F1
#
_entry.id   AF-A0A3A8S2D9-F1
#
_cell.length_a   1.000
_cell.length_b   1.000
_cell.length_c   1.000
_cell.angle_alpha   90.00
_cell.angle_beta   90.00
_cell.angle_gamma   90.00
#
_symmetry.space_group_name_H-M   'P 1'
#
loop_
_entity.id
_entity.type
_entity.pdbx_description
1 polymer ?
#
loop_
_entity_poly.entity_id
_entity_poly.type
_entity_poly.pdbx_seq_one_letter_code
_entity_poly.pdbx_strand_id
1 'polypeptide(L)'
;MSRKCNELRIVVLGVVLAVWGCSKEPASAQAPPVREAPAGVRAGPGGTTSLGELPVVPGLSVAKVFAQKLGKPTSLGETTAVHVKLPPPANRGLASSLVRVVGDSSGPTVLFRSDTLARLGVIPASPGPEFFTLFARLPEPEVERREESERRLASGEFGMPTRETVLFNGRHPAARYEGLPMDANAFAQGALVPQTSCPWVPASTEDWWERTQMIRDPAVVLDPARTWDPCTGAGTKGGVWTFAHLMREMAQGSGVSPEDFVLEWLSLWLNDFQANGDTVPARRKMYDEVIAPWAAASGASSSLEFNAGTGLWEVVLRQPLDLDIAPFRLLAIVNRIDLAGGSEYSGRSSNPGELRFIFGLTRPSPWGGGTEATCNLKPFTTIFEYGVPGEGCRAITGWARQWVGLGMYPTFNEAYRSRLQRMTESVVRHGRAPGKGNRSALNQLRTNEVALAFPWELREFHLADEHPGTGKDIPSNGLLRVHTMALTPDDATHDFRTDPDVDFFVRTHVKNGVEQPVTVPTHCTARFAVPHGINGVPFLGANALVAPPTHWEALSAVSTRATEVCARKEFSSNTCNGCHFKDTGTNDFSGTDNLAFTHVSPTSGIPARQSKFLTGGGDGFMFVVPDAQFGAQVTSWPFADLLRRHQRLQELAHCSTCGWFIDLDAGYLNRMEAIAGSVPLDLAPGSPASTLTVGPIRDVDVVKRLLELRPGFRMRPRELPLDFLEPPAARVH
;
A
#
# COMPACT_ATOMS: atom_id res chain seq x y z
N MET A 1 -19.95 51.41 -4.69
CA MET A 1 -20.03 52.86 -4.45
C MET A 1 -20.68 53.10 -3.10
N SER A 2 -19.96 53.73 -2.17
CA SER A 2 -20.34 53.95 -0.77
C SER A 2 -21.64 54.74 -0.60
N ARG A 3 -22.44 54.36 0.41
CA ARG A 3 -22.94 55.29 1.46
C ARG A 3 -23.68 54.55 2.60
N LYS A 4 -22.99 54.54 3.75
CA LYS A 4 -23.40 54.79 5.15
C LYS A 4 -24.80 54.36 5.66
N CYS A 5 -24.74 53.50 6.69
CA CYS A 5 -25.30 53.60 8.06
C CYS A 5 -26.51 54.51 8.34
N ASN A 6 -27.56 53.93 8.93
CA ASN A 6 -28.13 54.22 10.28
C ASN A 6 -29.41 53.38 10.46
N GLU A 7 -29.54 52.49 11.45
CA GLU A 7 -29.74 52.67 12.90
C GLU A 7 -31.23 52.53 13.32
N LEU A 8 -31.41 52.02 14.56
CA LEU A 8 -32.61 51.87 15.40
C LEU A 8 -33.57 50.71 15.07
N ARG A 9 -33.74 49.68 15.92
CA ARG A 9 -34.12 49.54 17.36
C ARG A 9 -35.65 49.45 17.58
N ILE A 10 -35.99 48.62 18.60
CA ILE A 10 -37.26 48.50 19.36
C ILE A 10 -38.22 47.44 18.75
N VAL A 11 -38.22 46.18 19.22
CA VAL A 11 -38.77 45.60 20.47
C VAL A 11 -40.30 45.74 20.54
N VAL A 12 -41.02 44.60 20.62
CA VAL A 12 -41.97 44.22 21.68
C VAL A 12 -42.85 43.04 21.22
N LEU A 13 -42.86 42.04 22.11
CA LEU A 13 -43.77 40.89 22.28
C LEU A 13 -45.25 41.08 21.89
N GLY A 14 -45.88 39.98 21.48
CA GLY A 14 -47.33 39.82 21.54
C GLY A 14 -47.79 38.40 21.26
N VAL A 15 -48.05 37.62 22.33
CA VAL A 15 -48.67 36.30 22.32
C VAL A 15 -50.18 36.43 22.12
N VAL A 16 -50.78 35.66 21.20
CA VAL A 16 -52.19 35.21 21.30
C VAL A 16 -52.32 33.77 20.78
N LEU A 17 -52.81 32.90 21.66
CA LEU A 17 -53.28 31.54 21.42
C LEU A 17 -54.73 31.56 20.90
N ALA A 18 -55.03 30.72 19.91
CA ALA A 18 -56.36 30.13 19.72
C ALA A 18 -56.24 28.78 19.00
N VAL A 19 -57.00 27.80 19.48
CA VAL A 19 -56.93 26.36 19.18
C VAL A 19 -58.16 25.94 18.36
N TRP A 20 -57.97 25.07 17.35
CA TRP A 20 -58.88 24.02 16.78
C TRP A 20 -58.24 23.61 15.43
N GLY A 21 -58.13 22.35 14.94
CA GLY A 21 -58.53 21.01 15.36
C GLY A 21 -58.71 20.14 14.10
N CYS A 22 -57.83 19.13 13.90
CA CYS A 22 -57.89 17.98 12.94
C CYS A 22 -57.78 18.29 11.43
N SER A 23 -57.05 17.57 10.56
CA SER A 23 -56.66 16.14 10.48
C SER A 23 -55.43 15.91 9.57
N LYS A 24 -54.83 14.71 9.72
CA LYS A 24 -53.53 14.24 9.18
C LYS A 24 -53.42 14.11 7.65
N GLU A 25 -52.27 14.52 7.11
CA GLU A 25 -51.51 13.85 6.04
C GLU A 25 -50.03 14.29 6.12
N PRO A 26 -49.02 13.39 6.07
CA PRO A 26 -47.63 13.76 6.26
C PRO A 26 -47.02 14.34 4.97
N ALA A 27 -46.55 15.58 5.04
CA ALA A 27 -45.69 16.18 4.02
C ALA A 27 -44.29 15.56 4.06
N SER A 28 -43.73 15.33 2.87
CA SER A 28 -42.37 14.85 2.62
C SER A 28 -41.33 15.68 3.35
N ALA A 29 -40.47 15.04 4.15
CA ALA A 29 -39.30 15.68 4.72
C ALA A 29 -38.35 16.15 3.61
N GLN A 30 -38.10 17.46 3.55
CA GLN A 30 -37.06 18.05 2.73
C GLN A 30 -35.68 17.56 3.19
N ALA A 31 -34.83 17.19 2.24
CA ALA A 31 -33.42 16.88 2.49
C ALA A 31 -32.68 18.12 3.06
N PRO A 32 -31.69 17.93 3.95
CA PRO A 32 -30.88 19.04 4.43
C PRO A 32 -30.08 19.67 3.28
N PRO A 33 -29.77 20.98 3.35
CA PRO A 33 -29.05 21.67 2.28
C PRO A 33 -27.61 21.16 2.18
N VAL A 34 -27.22 20.80 0.96
CA VAL A 34 -25.84 20.56 0.55
C VAL A 34 -25.05 21.84 0.76
N ARG A 35 -23.97 21.79 1.56
CA ARG A 35 -23.03 22.89 1.67
C ARG A 35 -22.20 22.95 0.38
N GLU A 36 -22.41 23.96 -0.45
CA GLU A 36 -21.51 24.27 -1.55
C GLU A 36 -20.14 24.70 -1.02
N ALA A 37 -19.08 24.22 -1.68
CA ALA A 37 -17.69 24.48 -1.33
C ALA A 37 -17.32 25.98 -1.52
N PRO A 38 -16.37 26.53 -0.75
CA PRO A 38 -15.90 27.90 -0.95
C PRO A 38 -15.24 28.04 -2.33
N ALA A 39 -15.65 29.04 -3.10
CA ALA A 39 -15.02 29.41 -4.34
C ALA A 39 -13.59 29.90 -4.11
N GLY A 40 -12.59 29.19 -4.66
CA GLY A 40 -11.22 29.68 -4.73
C GLY A 40 -10.13 28.61 -4.64
N VAL A 41 -10.11 27.64 -5.57
CA VAL A 41 -8.93 26.78 -5.77
C VAL A 41 -8.32 27.14 -7.14
N ARG A 42 -7.14 27.74 -7.14
CA ARG A 42 -6.34 27.91 -8.37
C ARG A 42 -5.92 26.53 -8.87
N ALA A 43 -6.13 26.30 -10.16
CA ALA A 43 -6.01 25.01 -10.82
C ALA A 43 -4.55 24.53 -10.94
N GLY A 44 -4.25 23.38 -10.33
CA GLY A 44 -3.26 22.44 -10.88
C GLY A 44 -3.92 21.58 -11.96
N PRO A 45 -3.17 20.80 -12.75
CA PRO A 45 -3.76 19.90 -13.75
C PRO A 45 -4.46 18.73 -13.03
N GLY A 46 -5.77 18.86 -12.83
CA GLY A 46 -6.63 17.81 -12.27
C GLY A 46 -7.89 18.38 -11.61
N GLY A 47 -9.02 17.73 -11.84
CA GLY A 47 -10.33 18.10 -11.28
C GLY A 47 -10.65 17.34 -9.98
N THR A 48 -11.64 17.81 -9.23
CA THR A 48 -12.27 17.05 -8.13
C THR A 48 -13.72 16.79 -8.49
N THR A 49 -14.14 15.54 -8.37
CA THR A 49 -15.47 15.06 -8.78
C THR A 49 -16.11 14.30 -7.63
N SER A 50 -17.45 14.32 -7.53
CA SER A 50 -18.15 13.59 -6.46
C SER A 50 -18.09 12.08 -6.69
N LEU A 51 -17.88 11.30 -5.63
CA LEU A 51 -18.02 9.83 -5.67
C LEU A 51 -19.46 9.41 -5.98
N GLY A 52 -20.45 10.27 -5.69
CA GLY A 52 -21.86 10.02 -6.01
C GLY A 52 -22.15 9.93 -7.51
N GLU A 53 -21.26 10.44 -8.36
CA GLU A 53 -21.37 10.35 -9.82
C GLU A 53 -20.97 8.97 -10.37
N LEU A 54 -20.33 8.13 -9.55
CA LEU A 54 -19.98 6.76 -9.94
C LEU A 54 -21.24 5.91 -10.16
N PRO A 55 -21.23 5.02 -11.18
CA PRO A 55 -22.35 4.12 -11.44
C PRO A 55 -22.56 3.18 -10.26
N VAL A 56 -23.82 2.79 -10.01
CA VAL A 56 -24.15 1.79 -9.00
C VAL A 56 -24.22 0.41 -9.65
N VAL A 57 -23.55 -0.58 -9.07
CA VAL A 57 -23.58 -1.98 -9.51
C VAL A 57 -24.09 -2.91 -8.41
N PRO A 58 -24.73 -4.04 -8.75
CA PRO A 58 -25.16 -5.01 -7.75
C PRO A 58 -23.98 -5.61 -6.98
N GLY A 59 -24.10 -5.75 -5.66
CA GLY A 59 -23.04 -6.33 -4.81
C GLY A 59 -22.59 -7.73 -5.26
N LEU A 60 -23.51 -8.55 -5.77
CA LEU A 60 -23.19 -9.88 -6.28
C LEU A 60 -22.26 -9.85 -7.50
N SER A 61 -22.33 -8.82 -8.35
CA SER A 61 -21.41 -8.68 -9.50
C SER A 61 -19.98 -8.33 -9.09
N VAL A 62 -19.79 -7.86 -7.86
CA VAL A 62 -18.47 -7.53 -7.28
C VAL A 62 -17.86 -8.74 -6.55
N ALA A 63 -18.66 -9.76 -6.23
CA ALA A 63 -18.20 -10.93 -5.50
C ALA A 63 -17.16 -11.74 -6.31
N LYS A 64 -15.90 -11.71 -5.84
CA LYS A 64 -14.80 -12.51 -6.40
C LYS A 64 -14.56 -13.80 -5.63
N VAL A 65 -15.06 -13.92 -4.40
CA VAL A 65 -14.87 -15.10 -3.57
C VAL A 65 -16.22 -15.62 -3.07
N PHE A 66 -16.39 -16.93 -3.10
CA PHE A 66 -17.53 -17.63 -2.51
C PHE A 66 -17.03 -18.77 -1.61
N ALA A 67 -17.76 -19.04 -0.54
CA ALA A 67 -17.53 -20.19 0.33
C ALA A 67 -18.74 -21.12 0.32
N GLN A 68 -18.49 -22.42 0.34
CA GLN A 68 -19.52 -23.46 0.36
C GLN A 68 -19.12 -24.60 1.29
N LYS A 69 -20.01 -25.00 2.20
CA LYS A 69 -19.79 -26.17 3.06
C LYS A 69 -19.84 -27.45 2.22
N LEU A 70 -18.87 -28.33 2.42
CA LEU A 70 -18.83 -29.63 1.74
C LEU A 70 -19.80 -30.59 2.43
N GLY A 71 -20.47 -31.43 1.65
CA GLY A 71 -21.34 -32.49 2.20
C GLY A 71 -20.58 -33.54 2.99
N LYS A 72 -19.28 -33.74 2.71
CA LYS A 72 -18.34 -34.57 3.47
C LYS A 72 -16.95 -33.93 3.47
N PRO A 73 -16.16 -34.07 4.53
CA PRO A 73 -14.79 -33.59 4.52
C PRO A 73 -13.93 -34.23 3.43
N THR A 74 -12.94 -33.50 2.92
CA THR A 74 -11.92 -34.06 2.02
C THR A 74 -11.06 -35.10 2.76
N SER A 75 -10.22 -35.84 2.03
CA SER A 75 -9.22 -36.76 2.62
C SER A 75 -8.21 -36.06 3.54
N LEU A 76 -8.09 -34.73 3.44
CA LEU A 76 -7.27 -33.89 4.30
C LEU A 76 -8.04 -33.29 5.49
N GLY A 77 -9.34 -33.59 5.62
CA GLY A 77 -10.19 -33.07 6.70
C GLY A 77 -10.59 -31.60 6.51
N GLU A 78 -10.61 -31.12 5.26
CA GLU A 78 -11.14 -29.81 4.88
C GLU A 78 -12.65 -29.91 4.72
N THR A 79 -13.38 -28.88 5.13
CA THR A 79 -14.86 -28.89 5.26
C THR A 79 -15.54 -27.89 4.33
N THR A 80 -14.77 -27.09 3.61
CA THR A 80 -15.25 -25.92 2.87
C THR A 80 -14.55 -25.85 1.53
N ALA A 81 -15.32 -25.67 0.46
CA ALA A 81 -14.83 -25.21 -0.83
C ALA A 81 -14.79 -23.68 -0.82
N VAL A 82 -13.65 -23.12 -1.19
CA VAL A 82 -13.46 -21.68 -1.36
C VAL A 82 -13.23 -21.43 -2.84
N HIS A 83 -14.19 -20.79 -3.49
CA HIS A 83 -14.16 -20.44 -4.90
C HIS A 83 -13.62 -19.03 -5.06
N VAL A 84 -12.65 -18.86 -5.95
CA VAL A 84 -11.99 -17.59 -6.23
C VAL A 84 -12.10 -17.33 -7.73
N LYS A 85 -12.56 -16.13 -8.09
CA LYS A 85 -12.59 -15.64 -9.46
C LYS A 85 -11.18 -15.18 -9.82
N LEU A 86 -10.42 -16.05 -10.49
CA LEU A 86 -9.10 -15.66 -10.97
C LEU A 86 -9.23 -14.87 -12.28
N PRO A 87 -8.40 -13.84 -12.49
CA PRO A 87 -8.33 -13.23 -13.81
C PRO A 87 -7.85 -14.27 -14.85
N PRO A 88 -7.99 -13.96 -16.15
CA PRO A 88 -7.36 -14.76 -17.19
C PRO A 88 -5.85 -14.95 -16.94
N PRO A 89 -5.27 -16.10 -17.29
CA PRO A 89 -3.84 -16.34 -17.06
C PRO A 89 -2.97 -15.42 -17.88
N ALA A 90 -1.85 -15.04 -17.27
CA ALA A 90 -0.78 -14.30 -17.91
C ALA A 90 -0.29 -15.07 -19.15
N ASN A 91 -0.05 -16.37 -18.97
CA ASN A 91 0.14 -17.30 -20.09
C ASN A 91 -1.22 -17.73 -20.66
N ARG A 92 -1.61 -17.13 -21.80
CA ARG A 92 -2.89 -17.42 -22.48
C ARG A 92 -3.07 -18.89 -22.88
N GLY A 93 -1.99 -19.65 -23.04
CA GLY A 93 -2.04 -21.10 -23.26
C GLY A 93 -2.72 -21.86 -22.12
N LEU A 94 -2.73 -21.30 -20.91
CA LEU A 94 -3.34 -21.87 -19.72
C LEU A 94 -4.85 -21.58 -19.60
N ALA A 95 -5.44 -20.76 -20.46
CA ALA A 95 -6.85 -20.33 -20.32
C ALA A 95 -7.85 -21.50 -20.33
N SER A 96 -7.50 -22.58 -21.03
CA SER A 96 -8.29 -23.81 -21.13
C SER A 96 -8.00 -24.82 -20.00
N SER A 97 -7.04 -24.53 -19.12
CA SER A 97 -6.65 -25.44 -18.05
C SER A 97 -7.75 -25.58 -16.99
N LEU A 98 -7.93 -26.81 -16.52
CA LEU A 98 -8.81 -27.19 -15.41
C LEU A 98 -8.12 -27.06 -14.05
N VAL A 99 -6.80 -26.83 -14.03
CA VAL A 99 -6.01 -26.57 -12.83
C VAL A 99 -5.26 -25.25 -13.04
N ARG A 100 -5.10 -24.46 -11.98
CA ARG A 100 -4.29 -23.25 -11.96
C ARG A 100 -3.34 -23.33 -10.78
N VAL A 101 -2.06 -23.08 -11.02
CA VAL A 101 -1.03 -23.02 -9.99
C VAL A 101 -0.55 -21.58 -9.92
N VAL A 102 -0.72 -20.92 -8.78
CA VAL A 102 -0.33 -19.51 -8.57
C VAL A 102 0.64 -19.38 -7.40
N GLY A 103 1.50 -18.36 -7.45
CA GLY A 103 2.53 -18.08 -6.44
C GLY A 103 3.85 -18.84 -6.68
N ASP A 104 4.70 -18.86 -5.64
CA ASP A 104 6.03 -19.47 -5.67
C ASP A 104 5.97 -21.02 -5.80
N SER A 105 6.78 -21.58 -6.69
CA SER A 105 6.82 -23.03 -6.97
C SER A 105 7.31 -23.88 -5.78
N SER A 106 8.03 -23.29 -4.83
CA SER A 106 8.49 -23.97 -3.61
C SER A 106 7.34 -24.35 -2.65
N GLY A 107 6.12 -23.85 -2.89
CA GLY A 107 4.92 -24.13 -2.10
C GLY A 107 3.74 -23.39 -2.70
N PRO A 108 3.22 -23.97 -3.78
CA PRO A 108 2.23 -23.35 -4.64
C PRO A 108 0.86 -23.26 -3.98
N THR A 109 0.06 -22.31 -4.45
CA THR A 109 -1.40 -22.40 -4.30
C THR A 109 -1.98 -23.07 -5.53
N VAL A 110 -2.52 -24.28 -5.36
CA VAL A 110 -3.12 -25.07 -6.44
C VAL A 110 -4.64 -24.98 -6.36
N LEU A 111 -5.27 -24.50 -7.42
CA LEU A 111 -6.71 -24.38 -7.53
C LEU A 111 -7.25 -25.20 -8.71
N PHE A 112 -8.46 -25.72 -8.55
CA PHE A 112 -9.13 -26.56 -9.54
C PHE A 112 -10.39 -25.86 -10.06
N ARG A 113 -10.67 -25.96 -11.35
CA ARG A 113 -11.86 -25.32 -11.96
C ARG A 113 -13.13 -25.80 -11.26
N SER A 114 -13.94 -24.86 -10.77
CA SER A 114 -15.09 -25.15 -9.90
C SER A 114 -16.12 -26.02 -10.63
N ASP A 115 -16.41 -25.72 -11.90
CA ASP A 115 -17.31 -26.53 -12.74
C ASP A 115 -16.85 -28.00 -12.85
N THR A 116 -15.54 -28.23 -12.96
CA THR A 116 -14.98 -29.57 -13.05
C THR A 116 -15.18 -30.32 -11.74
N LEU A 117 -14.94 -29.67 -10.60
CA LEU A 117 -15.17 -30.28 -9.29
C LEU A 117 -16.65 -30.61 -9.07
N ALA A 118 -17.56 -29.73 -9.49
CA ALA A 118 -19.00 -29.97 -9.38
C ALA A 118 -19.43 -31.16 -10.24
N ARG A 119 -18.94 -31.27 -11.48
CA ARG A 119 -19.18 -32.43 -12.36
C ARG A 119 -18.63 -33.74 -11.78
N LEU A 120 -17.52 -33.68 -11.06
CA LEU A 120 -16.93 -34.83 -10.36
C LEU A 120 -17.65 -35.18 -9.04
N GLY A 121 -18.63 -34.38 -8.61
CA GLY A 121 -19.33 -34.55 -7.33
C GLY A 121 -18.47 -34.26 -6.10
N VAL A 122 -17.33 -33.57 -6.28
CA VAL A 122 -16.41 -33.21 -5.19
C VAL A 122 -16.94 -32.03 -4.38
N ILE A 123 -17.66 -31.12 -5.04
CA ILE A 123 -18.33 -29.96 -4.43
C ILE A 123 -19.82 -29.94 -4.84
N PRO A 124 -20.71 -29.33 -4.04
CA PRO A 124 -22.14 -29.32 -4.38
C PRO A 124 -22.50 -28.45 -5.59
N ALA A 125 -21.89 -27.28 -5.76
CA ALA A 125 -22.20 -26.38 -6.88
C ALA A 125 -20.97 -25.54 -7.31
N SER A 126 -21.03 -24.97 -8.51
CA SER A 126 -20.02 -24.04 -9.02
C SER A 126 -20.63 -22.64 -9.19
N PRO A 127 -19.92 -21.55 -8.82
CA PRO A 127 -20.36 -20.19 -9.11
C PRO A 127 -20.28 -19.83 -10.60
N GLY A 128 -19.53 -20.60 -11.40
CA GLY A 128 -19.39 -20.40 -12.84
C GLY A 128 -17.99 -20.74 -13.39
N PRO A 129 -17.80 -20.58 -14.72
CA PRO A 129 -16.61 -21.07 -15.42
C PRO A 129 -15.32 -20.28 -15.13
N GLU A 130 -15.44 -19.06 -14.59
CA GLU A 130 -14.32 -18.19 -14.22
C GLU A 130 -13.74 -18.53 -12.83
N PHE A 131 -14.41 -19.39 -12.06
CA PHE A 131 -14.04 -19.67 -10.68
C PHE A 131 -13.16 -20.91 -10.55
N PHE A 132 -12.12 -20.79 -9.75
CA PHE A 132 -11.28 -21.89 -9.31
C PHE A 132 -11.44 -22.11 -7.81
N THR A 133 -11.40 -23.36 -7.38
CA THR A 133 -11.66 -23.79 -6.02
C THR A 133 -10.39 -24.33 -5.38
N LEU A 134 -10.20 -23.96 -4.12
CA LEU A 134 -9.33 -24.65 -3.19
C LEU A 134 -10.15 -25.06 -1.96
N PHE A 135 -9.60 -25.95 -1.16
CA PHE A 135 -10.29 -26.48 0.01
C PHE A 135 -9.70 -25.89 1.28
N ALA A 136 -10.59 -25.67 2.25
CA ALA A 136 -10.24 -25.10 3.54
C ALA A 136 -11.07 -25.76 4.64
N ARG A 137 -10.68 -25.52 5.88
CA ARG A 137 -11.56 -25.64 7.04
C ARG A 137 -11.98 -24.25 7.48
N LEU A 138 -13.25 -23.91 7.28
CA LEU A 138 -13.86 -22.72 7.85
C LEU A 138 -14.65 -23.12 9.12
N PRO A 139 -14.21 -22.71 10.32
CA PRO A 139 -14.94 -23.00 11.55
C PRO A 139 -16.29 -22.28 11.60
N GLU A 140 -17.34 -22.93 12.10
CA GLU A 140 -18.65 -22.30 12.34
C GLU A 140 -18.56 -21.04 13.23
N PRO A 141 -17.72 -21.00 14.30
CA PRO A 141 -17.53 -19.78 15.08
C PRO A 141 -17.02 -18.57 14.30
N GLU A 142 -16.31 -18.76 13.18
CA GLU A 142 -15.85 -17.64 12.33
C GLU A 142 -16.99 -17.03 11.50
N VAL A 143 -17.98 -17.86 11.15
CA VAL A 143 -19.20 -17.42 10.48
C VAL A 143 -20.10 -16.66 11.46
N GLU A 144 -20.32 -17.21 12.65
CA GLU A 144 -21.08 -16.54 13.73
C GLU A 144 -20.45 -15.21 14.14
N ARG A 145 -19.11 -15.17 14.26
CA ARG A 145 -18.36 -13.93 14.51
C ARG A 145 -18.58 -12.89 13.41
N ARG A 146 -18.62 -13.30 12.14
CA ARG A 146 -18.91 -12.39 11.02
C ARG A 146 -20.31 -11.80 11.13
N GLU A 147 -21.33 -12.63 11.37
CA GLU A 147 -22.71 -12.16 11.56
C GLU A 147 -22.84 -11.17 12.74
N GLU A 148 -22.15 -11.46 13.85
CA GLU A 148 -22.13 -10.55 15.00
C GLU A 148 -21.45 -9.21 14.68
N SER A 149 -20.33 -9.23 13.95
CA SER A 149 -19.69 -8.01 13.46
C SER A 149 -20.64 -7.18 12.59
N GLU A 150 -21.41 -7.83 11.71
CA GLU A 150 -22.39 -7.15 10.85
C GLU A 150 -23.52 -6.49 11.66
N ARG A 151 -24.03 -7.17 12.70
CA ARG A 151 -25.03 -6.58 13.63
C ARG A 151 -24.48 -5.34 14.34
N ARG A 152 -23.26 -5.42 14.85
CA ARG A 152 -22.57 -4.32 15.54
C ARG A 152 -22.35 -3.13 14.62
N LEU A 153 -21.90 -3.37 13.38
CA LEU A 153 -21.78 -2.35 12.34
C LEU A 153 -23.12 -1.67 12.05
N ALA A 154 -24.19 -2.44 11.84
CA ALA A 154 -25.53 -1.89 11.59
C ALA A 154 -26.07 -1.05 12.75
N SER A 155 -25.67 -1.35 14.00
CA SER A 155 -26.05 -0.57 15.17
C SER A 155 -25.38 0.81 15.28
N GLY A 156 -24.37 1.08 14.47
CA GLY A 156 -23.56 2.30 14.54
C GLY A 156 -22.51 2.30 15.64
N GLU A 157 -22.18 1.12 16.20
CA GLU A 157 -21.16 0.99 17.27
C GLU A 157 -19.81 1.58 16.87
N PHE A 158 -19.46 1.50 15.59
CA PHE A 158 -18.18 1.95 15.04
C PHE A 158 -18.26 3.31 14.33
N GLY A 159 -19.28 4.12 14.63
CA GLY A 159 -19.55 5.38 13.95
C GLY A 159 -20.78 5.31 13.05
N MET A 160 -21.06 6.40 12.32
CA MET A 160 -22.25 6.48 11.47
C MET A 160 -22.24 5.38 10.41
N PRO A 161 -23.22 4.44 10.42
CA PRO A 161 -23.22 3.33 9.49
C PRO A 161 -23.73 3.78 8.11
N THR A 162 -23.13 3.24 7.06
CA THR A 162 -23.56 3.41 5.66
C THR A 162 -23.60 2.06 4.94
N ARG A 163 -24.47 1.94 3.94
CA ARG A 163 -24.52 0.78 3.02
C ARG A 163 -23.67 1.00 1.78
N GLU A 164 -23.29 2.24 1.51
CA GLU A 164 -22.56 2.60 0.31
C GLU A 164 -21.06 2.28 0.46
N THR A 165 -20.57 1.41 -0.42
CA THR A 165 -19.15 1.11 -0.59
C THR A 165 -18.72 1.47 -2.02
N VAL A 166 -17.44 1.77 -2.21
CA VAL A 166 -16.85 2.08 -3.50
C VAL A 166 -16.08 0.87 -3.99
N LEU A 167 -16.38 0.41 -5.21
CA LEU A 167 -15.56 -0.55 -5.91
C LEU A 167 -14.32 0.16 -6.44
N PHE A 168 -13.16 -0.25 -5.96
CA PHE A 168 -11.88 0.13 -6.54
C PHE A 168 -11.40 -0.96 -7.50
N ASN A 169 -11.04 -0.56 -8.72
CA ASN A 169 -10.19 -1.39 -9.56
C ASN A 169 -8.77 -0.84 -9.54
N GLY A 170 -7.82 -1.62 -9.01
CA GLY A 170 -6.48 -1.12 -8.73
C GLY A 170 -6.52 0.01 -7.71
N ARG A 171 -6.17 1.22 -8.14
CA ARG A 171 -6.22 2.47 -7.35
C ARG A 171 -7.42 3.36 -7.70
N HIS A 172 -8.23 2.96 -8.69
CA HIS A 172 -9.23 3.82 -9.31
C HIS A 172 -10.64 3.49 -8.81
N PRO A 173 -11.37 4.48 -8.24
CA PRO A 173 -12.81 4.36 -8.03
C PRO A 173 -13.51 4.04 -9.35
N ALA A 174 -14.32 2.97 -9.37
CA ALA A 174 -14.95 2.45 -10.58
C ALA A 174 -16.48 2.46 -10.51
N ALA A 175 -17.04 2.14 -9.35
CA ALA A 175 -18.48 2.06 -9.12
C ALA A 175 -18.81 2.19 -7.63
N ARG A 176 -20.09 2.33 -7.31
CA ARG A 176 -20.65 2.18 -5.96
C ARG A 176 -21.44 0.88 -5.87
N TYR A 177 -21.45 0.25 -4.71
CA TYR A 177 -22.21 -0.97 -4.47
C TYR A 177 -22.55 -1.12 -2.99
N GLU A 178 -23.46 -2.03 -2.68
CA GLU A 178 -23.76 -2.45 -1.31
C GLU A 178 -23.16 -3.83 -1.04
N GLY A 179 -22.54 -3.98 0.13
CA GLY A 179 -22.02 -5.26 0.62
C GLY A 179 -23.12 -6.32 0.81
N LEU A 180 -22.73 -7.59 0.87
CA LEU A 180 -23.65 -8.70 1.06
C LEU A 180 -23.44 -9.34 2.43
N PRO A 181 -24.52 -9.78 3.10
CA PRO A 181 -24.40 -10.41 4.40
C PRO A 181 -23.79 -11.81 4.28
N MET A 182 -23.07 -12.22 5.32
CA MET A 182 -22.71 -13.63 5.49
C MET A 182 -23.92 -14.40 6.00
N ASP A 183 -24.62 -15.14 5.14
CA ASP A 183 -25.76 -15.97 5.55
C ASP A 183 -25.28 -17.31 6.13
N ALA A 184 -25.21 -17.42 7.47
CA ALA A 184 -24.75 -18.63 8.13
C ALA A 184 -25.66 -19.83 7.88
N ASN A 185 -26.98 -19.62 7.76
CA ASN A 185 -27.93 -20.70 7.52
C ASN A 185 -27.76 -21.27 6.11
N ALA A 186 -27.63 -20.40 5.11
CA ALA A 186 -27.34 -20.80 3.75
C ALA A 186 -25.98 -21.53 3.66
N PHE A 187 -24.94 -21.00 4.34
CA PHE A 187 -23.64 -21.66 4.40
C PHE A 187 -23.72 -23.06 5.02
N ALA A 188 -24.43 -23.20 6.17
CA ALA A 188 -24.62 -24.46 6.86
C ALA A 188 -25.36 -25.50 6.01
N GLN A 189 -26.26 -25.05 5.14
CA GLN A 189 -27.00 -25.88 4.17
C GLN A 189 -26.19 -26.18 2.90
N GLY A 190 -24.95 -25.70 2.79
CA GLY A 190 -24.08 -25.95 1.64
C GLY A 190 -24.41 -25.06 0.43
N ALA A 191 -25.04 -23.90 0.62
CA ALA A 191 -25.22 -22.91 -0.44
C ALA A 191 -23.89 -22.20 -0.78
N LEU A 192 -23.86 -21.56 -1.96
CA LEU A 192 -22.78 -20.64 -2.35
C LEU A 192 -22.97 -19.30 -1.63
N VAL A 193 -22.10 -18.98 -0.67
CA VAL A 193 -22.18 -17.73 0.09
C VAL A 193 -21.06 -16.78 -0.33
N PRO A 194 -21.37 -15.59 -0.87
CA PRO A 194 -20.36 -14.62 -1.28
C PRO A 194 -19.56 -14.12 -0.07
N GLN A 195 -18.24 -13.98 -0.26
CA GLN A 195 -17.34 -13.37 0.72
C GLN A 195 -17.00 -11.96 0.21
N THR A 196 -17.85 -11.00 0.55
CA THR A 196 -17.68 -9.58 0.19
C THR A 196 -17.66 -8.70 1.45
N SER A 197 -17.48 -7.39 1.24
CA SER A 197 -17.61 -6.37 2.28
C SER A 197 -18.97 -6.46 2.97
N CYS A 198 -19.01 -6.06 4.25
CA CYS A 198 -20.23 -6.12 5.05
C CYS A 198 -21.34 -5.23 4.46
N PRO A 199 -22.63 -5.57 4.65
CA PRO A 199 -23.74 -4.73 4.20
C PRO A 199 -23.73 -3.32 4.78
N TRP A 200 -23.16 -3.17 5.98
CA TRP A 200 -22.96 -1.91 6.66
C TRP A 200 -21.48 -1.75 6.98
N VAL A 201 -20.94 -0.56 6.73
CA VAL A 201 -19.58 -0.17 7.11
C VAL A 201 -19.61 1.20 7.77
N PRO A 202 -18.62 1.57 8.59
CA PRO A 202 -18.53 2.93 9.12
C PRO A 202 -18.28 3.90 7.97
N ALA A 203 -19.04 4.99 7.93
CA ALA A 203 -18.84 6.07 6.98
C ALA A 203 -17.38 6.55 7.01
N SER A 204 -16.79 6.67 5.83
CA SER A 204 -15.49 7.29 5.68
C SER A 204 -15.60 8.78 6.04
N THR A 205 -14.58 9.34 6.69
CA THR A 205 -14.44 10.77 6.96
C THR A 205 -12.96 11.12 7.04
N GLU A 206 -12.60 12.37 6.82
CA GLU A 206 -11.21 12.84 6.99
C GLU A 206 -10.68 12.59 8.41
N ASP A 207 -11.53 12.82 9.41
CA ASP A 207 -11.29 12.52 10.82
C ASP A 207 -10.86 11.07 11.07
N TRP A 208 -11.54 10.12 10.42
CA TRP A 208 -11.17 8.70 10.48
C TRP A 208 -9.82 8.44 9.82
N TRP A 209 -9.52 9.09 8.70
CA TRP A 209 -8.23 8.94 8.02
C TRP A 209 -7.08 9.45 8.90
N GLU A 210 -7.24 10.62 9.54
CA GLU A 210 -6.25 11.21 10.44
C GLU A 210 -6.03 10.40 11.74
N ARG A 211 -6.99 9.55 12.13
CA ARG A 211 -6.85 8.66 13.30
C ARG A 211 -6.41 7.24 12.98
N THR A 212 -6.51 6.79 11.71
CA THR A 212 -6.32 5.36 11.39
C THR A 212 -5.45 5.03 10.19
N GLN A 213 -5.23 5.99 9.28
CA GLN A 213 -4.51 5.76 8.03
C GLN A 213 -3.26 6.62 7.92
N MET A 214 -3.39 7.93 8.10
CA MET A 214 -2.31 8.89 7.93
C MET A 214 -2.36 9.90 9.07
N ILE A 215 -1.74 9.58 10.20
CA ILE A 215 -1.80 10.39 11.43
C ILE A 215 -0.78 11.53 11.34
N ARG A 216 -1.26 12.77 11.23
CA ARG A 216 -0.41 13.97 11.15
C ARG A 216 -0.73 15.02 12.21
N ASP A 217 -1.70 14.73 13.07
CA ASP A 217 -2.22 15.69 14.04
C ASP A 217 -1.09 16.19 14.98
N PRO A 218 -0.98 17.51 15.22
CA PRO A 218 0.05 18.07 16.09
C PRO A 218 0.11 17.43 17.48
N ALA A 219 -1.02 16.99 18.03
CA ALA A 219 -1.05 16.33 19.34
C ALA A 219 -0.30 14.98 19.35
N VAL A 220 -0.03 14.40 18.18
CA VAL A 220 0.75 13.17 17.99
C VAL A 220 2.15 13.48 17.49
N VAL A 221 2.28 14.23 16.39
CA VAL A 221 3.59 14.44 15.74
C VAL A 221 4.48 15.45 16.47
N LEU A 222 3.93 16.21 17.41
CA LEU A 222 4.64 17.06 18.37
C LEU A 222 4.36 16.63 19.83
N ASP A 223 3.97 15.37 20.07
CA ASP A 223 3.69 14.87 21.42
C ASP A 223 4.94 14.96 22.33
N PRO A 224 4.93 15.80 23.39
CA PRO A 224 6.15 16.09 24.14
C PRO A 224 6.73 14.88 24.89
N ALA A 225 5.94 13.83 25.11
CA ALA A 225 6.40 12.61 25.77
C ALA A 225 7.05 11.60 24.81
N ARG A 226 6.78 11.69 23.50
CA ARG A 226 7.14 10.65 22.51
C ARG A 226 7.96 11.16 21.36
N THR A 227 7.87 12.45 21.05
CA THR A 227 8.64 13.11 19.99
C THR A 227 9.60 14.12 20.57
N TRP A 228 10.53 14.56 19.73
CA TRP A 228 11.38 15.72 19.97
C TRP A 228 11.39 16.55 18.69
N ASP A 229 11.16 17.85 18.83
CA ASP A 229 11.11 18.76 17.70
C ASP A 229 12.45 19.51 17.53
N PRO A 230 13.22 19.23 16.45
CA PRO A 230 14.48 19.93 16.19
C PRO A 230 14.33 21.44 16.02
N CYS A 231 13.16 21.91 15.58
CA CYS A 231 12.89 23.33 15.35
C CYS A 231 12.95 24.13 16.67
N THR A 232 12.28 23.62 17.70
CA THR A 232 12.01 24.36 18.95
C THR A 232 12.73 23.79 20.16
N GLY A 233 13.24 22.55 20.07
CA GLY A 233 13.79 21.79 21.18
C GLY A 233 12.73 21.19 22.10
N ALA A 234 11.45 21.34 21.77
CA ALA A 234 10.36 20.84 22.59
C ALA A 234 10.27 19.31 22.54
N GLY A 235 9.84 18.72 23.65
CA GLY A 235 9.58 17.29 23.79
C GLY A 235 10.73 16.49 24.40
N THR A 236 10.70 15.18 24.18
CA THR A 236 11.60 14.21 24.82
C THR A 236 12.65 13.72 23.85
N LYS A 237 13.89 14.17 24.06
CA LYS A 237 15.09 13.67 23.41
C LYS A 237 15.10 12.13 23.38
N GLY A 238 15.26 11.54 22.19
CA GLY A 238 15.25 10.09 22.01
C GLY A 238 13.90 9.41 22.23
N GLY A 239 12.79 10.16 22.25
CA GLY A 239 11.44 9.62 22.42
C GLY A 239 11.08 8.57 21.36
N VAL A 240 10.11 7.70 21.69
CA VAL A 240 9.74 6.51 20.90
C VAL A 240 9.29 6.76 19.45
N TRP A 241 8.91 7.99 19.11
CA TRP A 241 8.52 8.38 17.75
C TRP A 241 9.54 9.34 17.10
N THR A 242 10.76 9.37 17.61
CA THR A 242 11.87 10.15 17.03
C THR A 242 12.67 9.32 16.02
N PHE A 243 13.32 10.00 15.07
CA PHE A 243 14.31 9.40 14.19
C PHE A 243 15.40 8.65 14.97
N ALA A 244 15.85 9.25 16.08
CA ALA A 244 16.86 8.69 16.97
C ALA A 244 16.46 7.30 17.49
N HIS A 245 15.24 7.16 18.00
CA HIS A 245 14.74 5.89 18.51
C HIS A 245 14.71 4.82 17.42
N LEU A 246 14.16 5.14 16.24
CA LEU A 246 14.07 4.17 15.13
C LEU A 246 15.45 3.72 14.64
N MET A 247 16.40 4.64 14.51
CA MET A 247 17.78 4.29 14.12
C MET A 247 18.49 3.46 15.19
N ARG A 248 18.28 3.75 16.49
CA ARG A 248 18.83 2.95 17.59
C ARG A 248 18.28 1.52 17.60
N GLU A 249 16.97 1.35 17.44
CA GLU A 249 16.36 0.01 17.35
C GLU A 249 16.85 -0.75 16.11
N MET A 250 17.03 -0.06 14.98
CA MET A 250 17.52 -0.65 13.74
C MET A 250 19.01 -1.04 13.77
N ALA A 251 19.83 -0.25 14.46
CA ALA A 251 21.27 -0.49 14.59
C ALA A 251 21.60 -1.64 15.54
N GLN A 252 20.69 -2.03 16.45
CA GLN A 252 20.91 -3.18 17.32
C GLN A 252 21.12 -4.46 16.50
N GLY A 253 22.22 -5.17 16.76
CA GLY A 253 22.59 -6.37 16.01
C GLY A 253 23.42 -6.10 14.74
N SER A 254 23.67 -4.83 14.38
CA SER A 254 24.56 -4.47 13.27
C SER A 254 26.04 -4.71 13.57
N GLY A 255 26.43 -4.72 14.85
CA GLY A 255 27.83 -4.79 15.28
C GLY A 255 28.53 -3.43 15.38
N VAL A 256 27.84 -2.32 15.09
CA VAL A 256 28.34 -0.94 15.28
C VAL A 256 27.48 -0.15 16.27
N SER A 257 27.98 1.01 16.72
CA SER A 257 27.16 1.92 17.54
C SER A 257 26.03 2.54 16.71
N PRO A 258 24.91 2.95 17.31
CA PRO A 258 23.86 3.68 16.59
C PRO A 258 24.34 4.95 15.91
N GLU A 259 25.28 5.67 16.51
CA GLU A 259 25.87 6.89 15.97
C GLU A 259 26.68 6.59 14.70
N ASP A 260 27.52 5.56 14.72
CA ASP A 260 28.28 5.11 13.55
C ASP A 260 27.33 4.58 12.47
N PHE A 261 26.31 3.81 12.84
CA PHE A 261 25.30 3.30 11.92
C PHE A 261 24.62 4.44 11.12
N VAL A 262 24.27 5.53 11.80
CA VAL A 262 23.66 6.70 11.15
C VAL A 262 24.68 7.47 10.31
N LEU A 263 25.92 7.65 10.78
CA LEU A 263 26.96 8.34 10.03
C LEU A 263 27.31 7.58 8.73
N GLU A 264 27.42 6.25 8.79
CA GLU A 264 27.67 5.40 7.63
C GLU A 264 26.53 5.50 6.61
N TRP A 265 25.28 5.47 7.07
CA TRP A 265 24.12 5.69 6.20
C TRP A 265 24.18 7.07 5.50
N LEU A 266 24.41 8.16 6.25
CA LEU A 266 24.53 9.50 5.66
C LEU A 266 25.73 9.61 4.70
N SER A 267 26.79 8.86 4.95
CA SER A 267 28.00 8.87 4.12
C SER A 267 27.78 8.25 2.73
N LEU A 268 26.70 7.48 2.52
CA LEU A 268 26.31 6.95 1.20
C LEU A 268 26.02 8.04 0.14
N TRP A 269 25.81 9.29 0.55
CA TRP A 269 25.66 10.42 -0.40
C TRP A 269 26.97 11.10 -0.78
N LEU A 270 28.07 10.83 -0.08
CA LEU A 270 29.33 11.56 -0.26
C LEU A 270 30.13 11.05 -1.46
N ASN A 271 29.82 9.84 -1.90
CA ASN A 271 30.49 9.13 -2.98
C ASN A 271 29.45 8.57 -3.95
N ASP A 272 29.89 8.34 -5.18
CA ASP A 272 29.09 7.62 -6.16
C ASP A 272 28.92 6.18 -5.65
N PHE A 273 27.77 5.57 -5.92
CA PHE A 273 27.56 4.15 -5.63
C PHE A 273 26.97 3.45 -6.85
N GLN A 274 27.05 2.13 -6.86
CA GLN A 274 26.48 1.32 -7.93
C GLN A 274 25.55 0.25 -7.35
N ALA A 275 24.36 0.09 -7.92
CA ALA A 275 23.51 -1.07 -7.68
C ALA A 275 22.92 -1.52 -9.03
N ASN A 276 22.89 -2.84 -9.26
CA ASN A 276 22.43 -3.42 -10.51
C ASN A 276 23.01 -2.78 -11.79
N GLY A 277 24.29 -2.38 -11.77
CA GLY A 277 24.94 -1.74 -12.92
C GLY A 277 24.70 -0.24 -13.07
N ASP A 278 23.64 0.31 -12.46
CA ASP A 278 23.33 1.74 -12.42
C ASP A 278 24.26 2.46 -11.45
N THR A 279 24.93 3.53 -11.92
CA THR A 279 25.85 4.35 -11.14
C THR A 279 25.16 5.64 -10.72
N VAL A 280 24.89 5.75 -9.43
CA VAL A 280 24.22 6.90 -8.83
C VAL A 280 25.25 7.92 -8.36
N PRO A 281 25.23 9.16 -8.87
CA PRO A 281 26.19 10.19 -8.47
C PRO A 281 26.06 10.61 -7.00
N ALA A 282 27.19 11.02 -6.43
CA ALA A 282 27.29 11.62 -5.10
C ALA A 282 26.48 12.93 -5.01
N ARG A 283 25.80 13.15 -3.89
CA ARG A 283 25.21 14.44 -3.51
C ARG A 283 25.85 14.96 -2.22
N ARG A 284 27.10 15.41 -2.36
CA ARG A 284 27.98 15.82 -1.23
C ARG A 284 27.45 16.95 -0.36
N LYS A 285 26.41 17.69 -0.80
CA LYS A 285 25.68 18.62 0.06
C LYS A 285 25.05 17.94 1.29
N MET A 286 24.99 16.61 1.34
CA MET A 286 24.68 15.89 2.58
C MET A 286 25.58 16.33 3.75
N TYR A 287 26.86 16.60 3.47
CA TYR A 287 27.77 17.14 4.47
C TYR A 287 27.34 18.54 4.93
N ASP A 288 27.10 19.46 3.98
CA ASP A 288 26.83 20.88 4.28
C ASP A 288 25.43 21.15 4.85
N GLU A 289 24.42 20.37 4.43
CA GLU A 289 23.02 20.54 4.82
C GLU A 289 22.64 19.73 6.05
N VAL A 290 23.32 18.61 6.32
CA VAL A 290 22.94 17.66 7.39
C VAL A 290 24.08 17.41 8.37
N ILE A 291 25.18 16.80 7.91
CA ILE A 291 26.22 16.26 8.81
C ILE A 291 26.94 17.37 9.59
N ALA A 292 27.48 18.38 8.90
CA ALA A 292 28.28 19.42 9.53
C ALA A 292 27.47 20.32 10.48
N PRO A 293 26.25 20.81 10.12
CA PRO A 293 25.42 21.55 11.05
C PRO A 293 25.04 20.74 12.29
N TRP A 294 24.74 19.45 12.11
CA TRP A 294 24.38 18.56 13.21
C TRP A 294 25.58 18.23 14.10
N ALA A 295 26.76 17.99 13.52
CA ALA A 295 28.00 17.81 14.27
C ALA A 295 28.30 19.04 15.13
N ALA A 296 28.21 20.24 14.56
CA ALA A 296 28.39 21.49 15.29
C ALA A 296 27.38 21.64 16.45
N ALA A 297 26.10 21.31 16.21
CA ALA A 297 25.07 21.31 17.25
C ALA A 297 25.31 20.25 18.35
N SER A 298 25.96 19.14 17.99
CA SER A 298 26.38 18.08 18.92
C SER A 298 27.63 18.45 19.73
N GLY A 299 28.25 19.61 19.45
CA GLY A 299 29.54 20.01 20.03
C GLY A 299 30.75 19.33 19.38
N ALA A 300 30.55 18.60 18.28
CA ALA A 300 31.60 17.95 17.53
C ALA A 300 32.16 18.88 16.45
N SER A 301 33.48 18.82 16.23
CA SER A 301 34.07 19.32 14.99
C SER A 301 34.04 18.24 13.92
N SER A 302 33.73 18.65 12.70
CA SER A 302 33.67 17.78 11.52
C SER A 302 34.51 18.36 10.38
N SER A 303 35.10 17.47 9.59
CA SER A 303 35.67 17.77 8.28
C SER A 303 35.20 16.71 7.27
N LEU A 304 35.12 17.12 6.00
CA LEU A 304 34.98 16.21 4.87
C LEU A 304 36.35 16.10 4.19
N GLU A 305 36.95 14.93 4.25
CA GLU A 305 38.32 14.69 3.80
C GLU A 305 38.34 13.68 2.66
N PHE A 306 39.17 13.94 1.65
CA PHE A 306 39.38 12.97 0.58
C PHE A 306 40.51 12.02 0.98
N ASN A 307 40.17 10.75 1.17
CA ASN A 307 41.13 9.70 1.47
C ASN A 307 41.74 9.18 0.17
N ALA A 308 42.99 9.60 -0.11
CA ALA A 308 43.70 9.19 -1.32
C ALA A 308 43.99 7.68 -1.40
N GLY A 309 43.94 6.95 -0.27
CA GLY A 309 44.15 5.51 -0.22
C GLY A 309 42.90 4.72 -0.64
N THR A 310 41.71 5.20 -0.28
CA THR A 310 40.43 4.57 -0.66
C THR A 310 39.82 5.18 -1.92
N GLY A 311 40.23 6.40 -2.28
CA GLY A 311 39.63 7.18 -3.36
C GLY A 311 38.25 7.74 -2.99
N LEU A 312 37.91 7.78 -1.70
CA LEU A 312 36.59 8.17 -1.21
C LEU A 312 36.65 9.44 -0.36
N TRP A 313 35.55 10.19 -0.39
CA TRP A 313 35.29 11.24 0.57
C TRP A 313 34.74 10.64 1.86
N GLU A 314 35.40 10.95 2.97
CA GLU A 314 35.12 10.40 4.29
C GLU A 314 34.85 11.55 5.28
N VAL A 315 33.89 11.35 6.17
CA VAL A 315 33.64 12.31 7.26
C VAL A 315 34.56 11.98 8.42
N VAL A 316 35.34 12.96 8.85
CA VAL A 316 36.12 12.87 10.08
C VAL A 316 35.38 13.62 11.19
N LEU A 317 34.93 12.89 12.20
CA LEU A 317 34.31 13.45 13.40
C LEU A 317 35.23 13.27 14.60
N ARG A 318 35.42 14.33 15.40
CA ARG A 318 36.13 14.23 16.69
C ARG A 318 35.28 13.58 17.79
N GLN A 319 33.96 13.68 17.65
CA GLN A 319 32.96 13.14 18.58
C GLN A 319 31.75 12.66 17.75
N PRO A 320 31.03 11.62 18.19
CA PRO A 320 29.85 11.14 17.48
C PRO A 320 28.75 12.20 17.36
N LEU A 321 27.87 12.04 16.36
CA LEU A 321 26.65 12.84 16.25
C LEU A 321 25.72 12.55 17.43
N ASP A 322 25.16 13.58 18.07
CA ASP A 322 24.14 13.39 19.10
C ASP A 322 22.79 13.06 18.45
N LEU A 323 22.44 11.76 18.45
CA LEU A 323 21.17 11.24 17.94
C LEU A 323 19.96 11.91 18.57
N ASP A 324 20.04 12.33 19.83
CA ASP A 324 18.89 12.93 20.52
C ASP A 324 18.49 14.30 19.97
N ILE A 325 19.35 14.94 19.18
CA ILE A 325 19.08 16.20 18.52
C ILE A 325 19.02 16.11 17.00
N ALA A 326 18.78 14.91 16.44
CA ALA A 326 18.77 14.67 15.00
C ALA A 326 17.82 15.64 14.24
N PRO A 327 18.21 16.14 13.05
CA PRO A 327 17.46 17.17 12.31
C PRO A 327 16.19 16.68 11.60
N PHE A 328 15.62 15.56 12.02
CA PHE A 328 14.49 14.90 11.38
C PHE A 328 13.23 15.05 12.21
N ARG A 329 12.31 15.91 11.78
CA ARG A 329 11.01 16.15 12.45
C ARG A 329 9.96 15.18 11.93
N LEU A 330 9.20 14.56 12.83
CA LEU A 330 8.10 13.65 12.45
C LEU A 330 6.98 14.43 11.74
N LEU A 331 6.56 13.93 10.57
CA LEU A 331 5.48 14.50 9.77
C LEU A 331 4.22 13.63 9.81
N ALA A 332 4.39 12.31 9.84
CA ALA A 332 3.27 11.37 9.86
C ALA A 332 3.63 9.98 10.38
N ILE A 333 2.65 9.32 10.99
CA ILE A 333 2.62 7.87 11.23
C ILE A 333 1.54 7.26 10.32
N VAL A 334 1.91 6.25 9.52
CA VAL A 334 1.06 5.75 8.43
C VAL A 334 0.76 4.27 8.59
N ASN A 335 -0.50 3.91 8.43
CA ASN A 335 -0.96 2.53 8.32
C ASN A 335 -1.17 2.17 6.84
N ARG A 336 -0.38 1.23 6.34
CA ARG A 336 -0.50 0.62 5.00
C ARG A 336 -1.17 -0.73 5.10
N ILE A 337 -2.38 -0.74 5.64
CA ILE A 337 -3.19 -1.96 5.78
C ILE A 337 -3.55 -2.56 4.40
N ASP A 338 -3.55 -1.74 3.36
CA ASP A 338 -3.76 -2.18 1.98
C ASP A 338 -2.63 -3.03 1.42
N LEU A 339 -1.47 -3.08 2.08
CA LEU A 339 -0.36 -3.99 1.76
C LEU A 339 -0.45 -5.32 2.53
N ALA A 340 -1.48 -5.54 3.36
CA ALA A 340 -1.65 -6.80 4.06
C ALA A 340 -1.77 -7.98 3.09
N GLY A 341 -1.01 -9.04 3.33
CA GLY A 341 -0.94 -10.21 2.43
C GLY A 341 -0.10 -9.98 1.17
N GLY A 342 0.55 -8.83 1.04
CA GLY A 342 1.51 -8.57 -0.03
C GLY A 342 2.79 -9.39 0.12
N SER A 343 3.33 -9.84 -1.01
CA SER A 343 4.60 -10.55 -1.13
C SER A 343 5.66 -9.65 -1.78
N GLU A 344 5.90 -8.44 -1.26
CA GLU A 344 6.84 -7.52 -1.93
C GLU A 344 8.29 -8.01 -1.88
N TYR A 345 8.73 -8.76 -0.86
CA TYR A 345 10.16 -9.13 -0.73
C TYR A 345 10.44 -10.57 -0.26
N SER A 346 9.41 -11.40 -0.10
CA SER A 346 9.60 -12.82 0.13
C SER A 346 8.34 -13.57 -0.29
N GLY A 347 8.50 -14.56 -1.17
CA GLY A 347 7.43 -15.21 -1.94
C GLY A 347 6.28 -15.85 -1.17
N ARG A 348 6.13 -15.64 0.15
CA ARG A 348 4.99 -16.08 0.97
C ARG A 348 4.81 -15.22 2.24
N SER A 349 4.25 -14.03 2.10
CA SER A 349 3.94 -13.20 3.26
C SER A 349 2.42 -13.05 3.46
N SER A 350 1.92 -13.59 4.57
CA SER A 350 0.61 -13.25 5.15
C SER A 350 0.77 -12.19 6.24
N ASN A 351 1.57 -11.16 5.96
CA ASN A 351 1.83 -10.12 6.95
C ASN A 351 0.56 -9.26 7.17
N PRO A 352 0.41 -8.65 8.36
CA PRO A 352 -0.68 -7.73 8.66
C PRO A 352 -0.69 -6.41 7.87
N GLY A 353 0.30 -6.13 7.02
CA GLY A 353 0.47 -4.87 6.30
C GLY A 353 1.77 -4.17 6.68
N GLU A 354 1.81 -2.85 6.53
CA GLU A 354 3.01 -2.05 6.78
C GLU A 354 2.72 -0.82 7.66
N LEU A 355 3.70 -0.48 8.51
CA LEU A 355 3.71 0.72 9.34
C LEU A 355 4.81 1.66 8.81
N ARG A 356 4.48 2.93 8.56
CA ARG A 356 5.48 3.94 8.18
C ARG A 356 5.63 5.07 9.17
N PHE A 357 6.85 5.58 9.27
CA PHE A 357 7.15 6.88 9.86
C PHE A 357 7.76 7.77 8.79
N ILE A 358 7.18 8.94 8.57
CA ILE A 358 7.69 9.93 7.61
C ILE A 358 8.29 11.09 8.40
N PHE A 359 9.57 11.35 8.18
CA PHE A 359 10.28 12.50 8.73
C PHE A 359 10.64 13.50 7.64
N GLY A 360 10.64 14.78 7.98
CA GLY A 360 11.16 15.87 7.15
C GLY A 360 12.47 16.39 7.72
N LEU A 361 13.43 16.68 6.84
CA LEU A 361 14.68 17.33 7.24
C LEU A 361 14.44 18.80 7.61
N THR A 362 15.08 19.22 8.69
CA THR A 362 15.09 20.59 9.20
C THR A 362 16.53 21.10 9.29
N ARG A 363 16.71 22.42 9.25
CA ARG A 363 18.03 23.03 9.50
C ARG A 363 17.87 24.23 10.44
N PRO A 364 17.44 23.97 11.70
CA PRO A 364 17.03 25.01 12.62
C PRO A 364 18.19 25.94 12.98
N SER A 365 17.88 27.23 13.15
CA SER A 365 18.83 28.24 13.63
C SER A 365 18.15 29.21 14.59
N PRO A 366 18.46 29.19 15.91
CA PRO A 366 19.36 28.26 16.60
C PRO A 366 18.78 26.83 16.70
N TRP A 367 19.66 25.83 16.84
CA TRP A 367 19.28 24.42 16.94
C TRP A 367 18.57 24.10 18.26
N GLY A 368 17.41 23.44 18.22
CA GLY A 368 16.70 23.03 19.43
C GLY A 368 16.29 24.19 20.36
N GLY A 369 16.17 25.41 19.82
CA GLY A 369 15.78 26.60 20.57
C GLY A 369 15.20 27.70 19.70
N GLY A 370 14.83 27.35 18.47
CA GLY A 370 14.23 28.25 17.50
C GLY A 370 12.70 28.28 17.56
N THR A 371 12.11 28.68 16.45
CA THR A 371 10.67 28.72 16.22
C THR A 371 10.36 28.04 14.89
N GLU A 372 9.08 27.81 14.58
CA GLU A 372 8.67 27.34 13.25
C GLU A 372 9.23 28.24 12.12
N ALA A 373 9.23 29.56 12.32
CA ALA A 373 9.77 30.52 11.35
C ALA A 373 11.28 30.36 11.11
N THR A 374 12.02 29.83 12.08
CA THR A 374 13.47 29.62 12.00
C THR A 374 13.85 28.15 11.83
N CYS A 375 12.88 27.27 11.57
CA CYS A 375 13.14 25.84 11.42
C CYS A 375 13.84 25.48 10.10
N ASN A 376 13.70 26.33 9.07
CA ASN A 376 14.35 26.16 7.76
C ASN A 376 14.08 24.74 7.20
N LEU A 377 12.79 24.45 7.00
CA LEU A 377 12.32 23.17 6.46
C LEU A 377 12.94 22.90 5.10
N LYS A 378 13.40 21.66 4.88
CA LYS A 378 14.04 21.26 3.63
C LYS A 378 13.14 20.31 2.83
N PRO A 379 13.16 20.38 1.50
CA PRO A 379 12.46 19.42 0.63
C PRO A 379 13.22 18.08 0.59
N PHE A 380 13.21 17.39 1.73
CA PHE A 380 13.85 16.09 1.95
C PHE A 380 12.98 15.34 2.95
N THR A 381 12.51 14.16 2.55
CA THR A 381 11.85 13.21 3.46
C THR A 381 12.66 11.94 3.65
N THR A 382 12.58 11.38 4.85
CA THR A 382 13.06 10.03 5.20
C THR A 382 11.87 9.21 5.67
N ILE A 383 11.65 8.05 5.04
CA ILE A 383 10.48 7.20 5.24
C ILE A 383 10.95 5.82 5.70
N PHE A 384 10.64 5.48 6.94
CA PHE A 384 10.86 4.13 7.47
C PHE A 384 9.65 3.28 7.16
N GLU A 385 9.81 2.19 6.41
CA GLU A 385 8.71 1.32 5.97
C GLU A 385 8.88 -0.06 6.63
N TYR A 386 8.11 -0.34 7.67
CA TYR A 386 8.19 -1.58 8.46
C TYR A 386 7.10 -2.58 8.08
N GLY A 387 7.50 -3.78 7.65
CA GLY A 387 6.56 -4.89 7.52
C GLY A 387 6.08 -5.32 8.90
N VAL A 388 4.77 -5.20 9.16
CA VAL A 388 4.21 -5.49 10.49
C VAL A 388 4.48 -6.96 10.82
N PRO A 389 5.15 -7.29 11.94
CA PRO A 389 5.43 -8.66 12.29
C PRO A 389 4.16 -9.43 12.63
N GLY A 390 4.08 -10.65 12.10
CA GLY A 390 2.95 -11.55 12.32
C GLY A 390 2.61 -12.30 11.04
N GLU A 391 2.02 -13.47 11.21
CA GLU A 391 1.56 -14.30 10.10
C GLU A 391 0.16 -14.83 10.39
N GLY A 392 -0.57 -15.06 9.31
CA GLY A 392 -1.89 -15.64 9.33
C GLY A 392 -3.03 -14.66 9.66
N CYS A 393 -4.25 -15.15 9.48
CA CYS A 393 -5.47 -14.36 9.54
C CYS A 393 -5.66 -13.63 10.88
N ARG A 394 -5.38 -14.29 12.00
CA ARG A 394 -5.47 -13.65 13.32
C ARG A 394 -4.55 -12.45 13.47
N ALA A 395 -3.33 -12.51 12.96
CA ALA A 395 -2.41 -11.39 13.00
C ALA A 395 -2.93 -10.23 12.14
N ILE A 396 -3.38 -10.53 10.92
CA ILE A 396 -3.94 -9.56 9.96
C ILE A 396 -5.17 -8.85 10.54
N THR A 397 -6.20 -9.62 10.90
CA THR A 397 -7.47 -9.08 11.42
C THR A 397 -7.27 -8.43 12.80
N GLY A 398 -6.35 -8.96 13.62
CA GLY A 398 -5.96 -8.38 14.90
C GLY A 398 -5.35 -6.99 14.74
N TRP A 399 -4.40 -6.82 13.80
CA TRP A 399 -3.82 -5.52 13.48
C TRP A 399 -4.88 -4.53 12.99
N ALA A 400 -5.74 -4.94 12.05
CA ALA A 400 -6.84 -4.11 11.56
C ALA A 400 -7.76 -3.64 12.70
N ARG A 401 -8.16 -4.54 13.62
CA ARG A 401 -8.98 -4.18 14.80
C ARG A 401 -8.29 -3.21 15.74
N GLN A 402 -6.96 -3.28 15.88
CA GLN A 402 -6.22 -2.31 16.70
C GLN A 402 -6.31 -0.90 16.12
N TRP A 403 -6.21 -0.75 14.80
CA TRP A 403 -6.37 0.53 14.11
C TRP A 403 -7.81 1.04 14.08
N VAL A 404 -8.81 0.17 13.87
CA VAL A 404 -10.22 0.58 14.04
C VAL A 404 -10.44 1.11 15.46
N GLY A 405 -9.87 0.45 16.47
CA GLY A 405 -9.93 0.89 17.86
C GLY A 405 -9.31 2.28 18.10
N LEU A 406 -8.33 2.72 17.30
CA LEU A 406 -7.81 4.09 17.35
C LEU A 406 -8.82 5.10 16.78
N GLY A 407 -9.51 4.75 15.70
CA GLY A 407 -10.52 5.61 15.09
C GLY A 407 -11.71 5.93 16.00
N MET A 408 -11.98 5.07 16.98
CA MET A 408 -13.03 5.22 17.99
C MET A 408 -12.74 6.28 19.07
N TYR A 409 -11.50 6.77 19.18
CA TYR A 409 -11.21 7.87 20.09
C TYR A 409 -11.76 9.18 19.49
N PRO A 410 -12.48 10.01 20.27
CA PRO A 410 -13.01 11.28 19.76
C PRO A 410 -11.91 12.33 19.54
N THR A 411 -10.76 12.17 20.18
CA THR A 411 -9.61 13.09 20.11
C THR A 411 -8.30 12.33 20.27
N PHE A 412 -7.18 12.98 19.93
CA PHE A 412 -5.82 12.47 20.10
C PHE A 412 -5.31 12.59 21.55
N ASN A 413 -6.13 12.20 22.52
CA ASN A 413 -5.79 12.30 23.94
C ASN A 413 -4.67 11.31 24.35
N GLU A 414 -4.25 11.39 25.61
CA GLU A 414 -3.14 10.54 26.10
C GLU A 414 -3.42 9.03 25.99
N ALA A 415 -4.67 8.60 26.11
CA ALA A 415 -5.04 7.20 25.95
C ALA A 415 -4.90 6.74 24.49
N TYR A 416 -5.30 7.58 23.52
CA TYR A 416 -5.03 7.35 22.10
C TYR A 416 -3.53 7.22 21.84
N ARG A 417 -2.73 8.19 22.30
CA ARG A 417 -1.27 8.22 22.05
C ARG A 417 -0.54 7.07 22.72
N SER A 418 -0.94 6.71 23.94
CA SER A 418 -0.46 5.52 24.62
C SER A 418 -0.81 4.22 23.89
N ARG A 419 -2.01 4.14 23.29
CA ARG A 419 -2.40 2.98 22.47
C ARG A 419 -1.59 2.91 21.18
N LEU A 420 -1.48 4.02 20.47
CA LEU A 420 -0.68 4.13 19.25
C LEU A 420 0.79 3.75 19.53
N GLN A 421 1.36 4.23 20.64
CA GLN A 421 2.73 3.90 21.02
C GLN A 421 2.91 2.39 21.21
N ARG A 422 1.98 1.72 21.92
CA ARG A 422 2.05 0.26 22.07
C ARG A 422 1.99 -0.47 20.73
N MET A 423 1.19 0.03 19.79
CA MET A 423 1.07 -0.54 18.45
C MET A 423 2.38 -0.34 17.67
N THR A 424 2.94 0.87 17.65
CA THR A 424 4.19 1.14 16.93
C THR A 424 5.38 0.39 17.53
N GLU A 425 5.50 0.33 18.86
CA GLU A 425 6.57 -0.38 19.58
C GLU A 425 6.48 -1.92 19.44
N SER A 426 5.31 -2.44 19.04
CA SER A 426 5.17 -3.86 18.70
C SER A 426 5.83 -4.21 17.35
N VAL A 427 6.17 -3.20 16.55
CA VAL A 427 6.76 -3.33 15.22
C VAL A 427 8.22 -2.89 15.20
N VAL A 428 8.53 -1.69 15.70
CA VAL A 428 9.82 -1.02 15.43
C VAL A 428 10.98 -1.51 16.30
N ARG A 429 10.68 -2.09 17.47
CA ARG A 429 11.72 -2.57 18.38
C ARG A 429 12.60 -3.65 17.76
N HIS A 430 13.87 -3.66 18.14
CA HIS A 430 14.79 -4.73 17.82
C HIS A 430 14.23 -6.10 18.25
N GLY A 431 14.44 -7.12 17.43
CA GLY A 431 14.01 -8.49 17.72
C GLY A 431 12.55 -8.77 17.36
N ARG A 432 11.80 -7.78 16.87
CA ARG A 432 10.40 -7.97 16.45
C ARG A 432 10.25 -8.78 15.16
N ALA A 433 11.29 -8.82 14.32
CA ALA A 433 11.34 -9.70 13.14
C ALA A 433 12.66 -10.50 13.12
N PRO A 434 12.78 -11.58 13.93
CA PRO A 434 14.04 -12.31 14.09
C PRO A 434 14.65 -12.89 12.80
N GLY A 435 13.84 -13.12 11.76
CA GLY A 435 14.28 -13.63 10.46
C GLY A 435 14.74 -12.55 9.46
N LYS A 436 14.72 -11.27 9.84
CA LYS A 436 15.15 -10.15 8.99
C LYS A 436 16.50 -9.58 9.45
N GLY A 437 17.14 -8.77 8.61
CA GLY A 437 18.42 -8.13 8.92
C GLY A 437 18.34 -7.26 10.17
N ASN A 438 19.39 -7.32 10.99
CA ASN A 438 19.44 -6.79 12.36
C ASN A 438 18.24 -7.17 13.23
N ARG A 439 17.48 -8.22 12.87
CA ARG A 439 16.19 -8.58 13.50
C ARG A 439 15.16 -7.44 13.52
N SER A 440 15.33 -6.45 12.63
CA SER A 440 14.45 -5.30 12.46
C SER A 440 13.29 -5.66 11.54
N ALA A 441 12.10 -5.14 11.83
CA ALA A 441 10.93 -5.31 10.96
C ALA A 441 11.01 -4.46 9.67
N LEU A 442 12.04 -3.62 9.50
CA LEU A 442 12.21 -2.74 8.35
C LEU A 442 12.15 -3.54 7.04
N ASN A 443 11.23 -3.19 6.15
CA ASN A 443 11.25 -3.63 4.75
C ASN A 443 12.27 -2.78 4.01
N GLN A 444 12.04 -1.47 3.99
CA GLN A 444 12.93 -0.51 3.37
C GLN A 444 12.97 0.82 4.13
N LEU A 445 14.11 1.50 4.04
CA LEU A 445 14.23 2.93 4.32
C LEU A 445 14.29 3.67 2.99
N ARG A 446 13.42 4.64 2.78
CA ARG A 446 13.42 5.46 1.56
C ARG A 446 13.72 6.91 1.87
N THR A 447 14.46 7.56 0.98
CA THR A 447 14.61 9.01 0.97
C THR A 447 14.02 9.58 -0.29
N ASN A 448 13.59 10.84 -0.22
CA ASN A 448 13.03 11.54 -1.35
C ASN A 448 13.35 13.02 -1.21
N GLU A 449 14.30 13.51 -2.00
CA GLU A 449 14.94 14.81 -1.76
C GLU A 449 15.38 15.57 -3.01
N VAL A 450 15.34 16.90 -2.92
CA VAL A 450 16.03 17.84 -3.83
C VAL A 450 16.92 18.84 -3.07
N ALA A 451 16.95 18.73 -1.74
CA ALA A 451 17.70 19.64 -0.89
C ALA A 451 19.21 19.53 -1.09
N LEU A 452 19.69 18.35 -1.54
CA LEU A 452 21.10 18.07 -1.74
C LEU A 452 21.55 18.38 -3.17
N ALA A 453 20.73 18.10 -4.17
CA ALA A 453 20.98 18.44 -5.56
C ALA A 453 19.69 18.45 -6.40
N PHE A 454 19.73 19.12 -7.54
CA PHE A 454 18.71 18.97 -8.60
C PHE A 454 19.20 17.92 -9.61
N PRO A 455 18.32 17.06 -10.17
CA PRO A 455 16.87 16.96 -9.94
C PRO A 455 16.49 16.29 -8.61
N TRP A 456 15.19 16.24 -8.32
CA TRP A 456 14.68 15.47 -7.17
C TRP A 456 15.06 14.00 -7.33
N GLU A 457 15.39 13.30 -6.25
CA GLU A 457 15.81 11.90 -6.28
C GLU A 457 15.24 11.09 -5.13
N LEU A 458 14.77 9.88 -5.45
CA LEU A 458 14.48 8.84 -4.49
C LEU A 458 15.63 7.83 -4.45
N ARG A 459 15.94 7.38 -3.23
CA ARG A 459 16.88 6.28 -2.95
C ARG A 459 16.24 5.32 -1.96
N GLU A 460 16.62 4.05 -2.03
CA GLU A 460 16.14 2.99 -1.15
C GLU A 460 17.30 2.23 -0.51
N PHE A 461 17.09 1.86 0.75
CA PHE A 461 18.09 1.20 1.58
C PHE A 461 17.51 0.03 2.34
N HIS A 462 18.27 -1.05 2.43
CA HIS A 462 17.84 -2.32 3.00
C HIS A 462 18.82 -2.87 4.04
N LEU A 463 18.30 -3.76 4.88
CA LEU A 463 19.08 -4.66 5.74
C LEU A 463 19.12 -6.06 5.12
N ALA A 464 19.44 -6.11 3.83
CA ALA A 464 19.52 -7.32 3.05
C ALA A 464 20.58 -7.15 1.96
N ASP A 465 21.17 -8.27 1.55
CA ASP A 465 22.01 -8.33 0.36
C ASP A 465 21.11 -8.61 -0.84
N GLU A 466 21.15 -7.73 -1.84
CA GLU A 466 20.37 -7.86 -3.08
C GLU A 466 20.98 -8.94 -3.98
N HIS A 467 20.14 -9.80 -4.56
CA HIS A 467 20.58 -10.86 -5.47
C HIS A 467 19.88 -10.79 -6.84
N PRO A 468 20.37 -9.93 -7.76
CA PRO A 468 19.74 -9.70 -9.06
C PRO A 468 19.49 -10.97 -9.89
N GLY A 469 20.39 -11.95 -9.82
CA GLY A 469 20.25 -13.21 -10.57
C GLY A 469 19.08 -14.09 -10.12
N THR A 470 18.56 -13.90 -8.91
CA THR A 470 17.41 -14.65 -8.38
C THR A 470 16.19 -13.77 -8.12
N GLY A 471 16.35 -12.45 -8.11
CA GLY A 471 15.32 -11.49 -7.75
C GLY A 471 14.83 -11.60 -6.30
N LYS A 472 15.64 -12.20 -5.41
CA LYS A 472 15.26 -12.46 -4.02
C LYS A 472 16.37 -12.05 -3.06
N ASP A 473 16.07 -11.09 -2.21
CA ASP A 473 17.03 -10.56 -1.25
C ASP A 473 17.27 -11.53 -0.09
N ILE A 474 18.50 -11.51 0.44
CA ILE A 474 18.89 -12.31 1.60
C ILE A 474 19.04 -11.37 2.79
N PRO A 475 18.23 -11.53 3.86
CA PRO A 475 18.38 -10.72 5.06
C PRO A 475 19.80 -10.75 5.62
N SER A 476 20.36 -9.59 5.94
CA SER A 476 21.76 -9.44 6.32
C SER A 476 21.90 -8.50 7.51
N ASN A 477 22.66 -8.90 8.53
CA ASN A 477 22.99 -8.01 9.64
C ASN A 477 24.09 -7.03 9.20
N GLY A 478 24.20 -5.89 9.88
CA GLY A 478 25.18 -4.85 9.58
C GLY A 478 24.54 -3.50 9.27
N LEU A 479 25.21 -2.72 8.42
CA LEU A 479 24.79 -1.38 8.01
C LEU A 479 23.62 -1.41 7.01
N LEU A 480 22.95 -0.27 6.84
CA LEU A 480 22.05 -0.07 5.70
C LEU A 480 22.84 -0.08 4.40
N ARG A 481 22.31 -0.79 3.40
CA ARG A 481 22.92 -0.90 2.07
C ARG A 481 22.02 -0.23 1.04
N VAL A 482 22.62 0.36 0.02
CA VAL A 482 21.89 0.81 -1.18
C VAL A 482 21.21 -0.39 -1.85
N HIS A 483 20.07 -0.16 -2.48
CA HIS A 483 19.26 -1.20 -3.11
C HIS A 483 18.63 -0.66 -4.40
N THR A 484 18.31 -1.54 -5.36
CA THR A 484 17.47 -1.12 -6.49
C THR A 484 16.09 -0.62 -6.06
N MET A 485 15.51 0.21 -6.91
CA MET A 485 14.20 0.80 -6.68
C MET A 485 13.09 -0.11 -7.16
N ALA A 486 12.18 -0.45 -6.25
CA ALA A 486 11.06 -1.34 -6.53
C ALA A 486 10.29 -0.92 -7.79
N LEU A 487 10.20 -1.85 -8.75
CA LEU A 487 9.55 -1.71 -10.06
C LEU A 487 9.99 -0.51 -10.92
N THR A 488 11.08 0.18 -10.58
CA THR A 488 11.48 1.41 -11.25
C THR A 488 12.68 1.15 -12.16
N PRO A 489 12.56 1.42 -13.47
CA PRO A 489 13.70 1.26 -14.36
C PRO A 489 14.81 2.27 -14.08
N ASP A 490 16.04 1.93 -14.47
CA ASP A 490 17.20 2.82 -14.50
C ASP A 490 16.93 3.96 -15.49
N ASP A 491 16.71 5.17 -14.96
CA ASP A 491 16.43 6.37 -15.75
C ASP A 491 17.68 7.08 -16.28
N ALA A 492 18.88 6.60 -15.94
CA ALA A 492 20.14 7.04 -16.52
C ALA A 492 20.44 6.32 -17.84
N THR A 493 20.06 5.04 -17.96
CA THR A 493 20.33 4.23 -19.16
C THR A 493 19.11 3.99 -20.05
N HIS A 494 17.88 4.06 -19.50
CA HIS A 494 16.64 3.93 -20.28
C HIS A 494 15.91 5.27 -20.43
N ASP A 495 15.77 5.74 -21.67
CA ASP A 495 14.99 6.95 -21.98
C ASP A 495 13.49 6.72 -21.75
N PHE A 496 12.91 7.50 -20.85
CA PHE A 496 11.52 7.34 -20.42
C PHE A 496 10.45 7.50 -21.51
N ARG A 497 10.81 7.98 -22.70
CA ARG A 497 9.88 8.16 -23.83
C ARG A 497 10.07 7.16 -24.95
N THR A 498 11.33 6.89 -25.29
CA THR A 498 11.72 6.28 -26.56
C THR A 498 12.47 4.97 -26.39
N ASP A 499 12.72 4.54 -25.16
CA ASP A 499 13.47 3.32 -24.91
C ASP A 499 12.74 2.06 -25.42
N PRO A 500 13.40 1.24 -26.25
CA PRO A 500 12.80 0.05 -26.85
C PRO A 500 12.59 -1.09 -25.85
N ASP A 501 13.40 -1.18 -24.79
CA ASP A 501 13.23 -2.21 -23.74
C ASP A 501 12.05 -1.87 -22.83
N VAL A 502 11.86 -0.59 -22.48
CA VAL A 502 10.65 -0.10 -21.80
C VAL A 502 9.41 -0.32 -22.67
N ASP A 503 9.44 0.07 -23.95
CA ASP A 503 8.31 -0.15 -24.87
C ASP A 503 7.99 -1.65 -24.98
N PHE A 504 9.02 -2.48 -25.18
CA PHE A 504 8.86 -3.93 -25.20
C PHE A 504 8.25 -4.44 -23.90
N PHE A 505 8.77 -4.03 -22.74
CA PHE A 505 8.29 -4.47 -21.44
C PHE A 505 6.82 -4.12 -21.21
N VAL A 506 6.43 -2.87 -21.48
CA VAL A 506 5.05 -2.42 -21.34
C VAL A 506 4.14 -3.16 -22.31
N ARG A 507 4.53 -3.27 -23.59
CA ARG A 507 3.68 -3.82 -24.65
C ARG A 507 3.64 -5.34 -24.67
N THR A 508 4.51 -6.03 -23.93
CA THR A 508 4.51 -7.48 -23.81
C THR A 508 4.19 -7.91 -22.39
N HIS A 509 5.10 -7.72 -21.44
CA HIS A 509 4.95 -8.20 -20.07
C HIS A 509 3.77 -7.54 -19.37
N VAL A 510 3.75 -6.20 -19.28
CA VAL A 510 2.67 -5.50 -18.56
C VAL A 510 1.33 -5.71 -19.25
N LYS A 511 1.26 -5.54 -20.58
CA LYS A 511 0.04 -5.75 -21.38
C LYS A 511 -0.54 -7.16 -21.25
N ASN A 512 0.31 -8.20 -21.24
CA ASN A 512 -0.15 -9.57 -21.06
C ASN A 512 -0.73 -9.83 -19.67
N GLY A 513 -0.27 -9.05 -18.68
CA GLY A 513 -0.76 -9.06 -17.31
C GLY A 513 -2.01 -8.21 -17.06
N VAL A 514 -2.51 -7.48 -18.05
CA VAL A 514 -3.71 -6.65 -17.91
C VAL A 514 -4.97 -7.52 -17.79
N GLU A 515 -5.73 -7.30 -16.72
CA GLU A 515 -6.99 -8.00 -16.44
C GLU A 515 -8.05 -7.68 -17.52
N GLN A 516 -8.78 -8.70 -17.99
CA GLN A 516 -9.78 -8.56 -19.06
C GLN A 516 -11.19 -8.83 -18.55
N PRO A 517 -12.23 -8.18 -19.11
CA PRO A 517 -12.19 -7.18 -20.20
C PRO A 517 -11.76 -5.80 -19.73
N VAL A 518 -10.95 -5.06 -20.49
CA VAL A 518 -10.49 -3.70 -20.08
C VAL A 518 -11.49 -2.61 -20.45
N THR A 519 -11.69 -1.66 -19.55
CA THR A 519 -12.39 -0.39 -19.81
C THR A 519 -11.63 0.72 -19.11
N VAL A 520 -11.12 1.72 -19.82
CA VAL A 520 -10.40 2.83 -19.17
C VAL A 520 -11.38 3.94 -18.77
N PRO A 521 -11.25 4.57 -17.58
CA PRO A 521 -10.33 4.24 -16.49
C PRO A 521 -10.88 3.18 -15.49
N THR A 522 -12.15 2.79 -15.59
CA THR A 522 -12.89 2.09 -14.51
C THR A 522 -12.58 0.61 -14.36
N HIS A 523 -12.02 -0.04 -15.38
CA HIS A 523 -11.54 -1.41 -15.33
C HIS A 523 -10.15 -1.55 -15.97
N CYS A 524 -9.13 -1.16 -15.20
CA CYS A 524 -7.73 -1.22 -15.59
C CYS A 524 -6.85 -1.60 -14.40
N THR A 525 -6.24 -2.77 -14.47
CA THR A 525 -5.25 -3.32 -13.54
C THR A 525 -4.31 -4.24 -14.29
N ALA A 526 -3.04 -4.25 -13.89
CA ALA A 526 -2.07 -5.20 -14.43
C ALA A 526 -1.29 -5.93 -13.32
N ARG A 527 -0.93 -7.19 -13.61
CA ARG A 527 -0.01 -7.99 -12.80
C ARG A 527 1.26 -8.20 -13.60
N PHE A 528 2.40 -7.80 -13.05
CA PHE A 528 3.70 -7.98 -13.69
C PHE A 528 4.79 -7.96 -12.61
N ALA A 529 5.94 -8.53 -12.95
CA ALA A 529 7.17 -8.36 -12.19
C ALA A 529 8.17 -7.60 -13.08
N VAL A 530 8.86 -6.63 -12.50
CA VAL A 530 9.95 -5.94 -13.20
C VAL A 530 11.24 -6.71 -12.94
N PRO A 531 11.89 -7.25 -13.98
CA PRO A 531 13.12 -8.02 -13.80
C PRO A 531 14.31 -7.09 -13.56
N HIS A 532 15.35 -7.59 -12.89
CA HIS A 532 16.63 -6.89 -12.75
C HIS A 532 17.29 -6.54 -14.08
N GLY A 533 17.02 -7.30 -15.14
CA GLY A 533 17.50 -7.01 -16.48
C GLY A 533 16.56 -7.49 -17.58
N ILE A 534 16.60 -6.82 -18.73
CA ILE A 534 15.86 -7.13 -19.94
C ILE A 534 16.87 -7.26 -21.09
N ASN A 535 16.73 -8.30 -21.92
CA ASN A 535 17.62 -8.53 -23.07
C ASN A 535 19.13 -8.57 -22.73
N GLY A 536 19.47 -8.96 -21.49
CA GLY A 536 20.85 -9.01 -21.00
C GLY A 536 21.42 -7.67 -20.52
N VAL A 537 20.61 -6.61 -20.52
CA VAL A 537 20.95 -5.28 -20.01
C VAL A 537 20.26 -5.08 -18.65
N PRO A 538 20.92 -4.49 -17.63
CA PRO A 538 20.24 -4.13 -16.39
C PRO A 538 19.07 -3.20 -16.65
N PHE A 539 17.94 -3.43 -15.97
CA PHE A 539 16.70 -2.69 -16.18
C PHE A 539 16.26 -1.95 -14.92
N LEU A 540 16.32 -2.58 -13.73
CA LEU A 540 15.99 -1.91 -12.47
C LEU A 540 17.07 -0.90 -12.07
N GLY A 541 16.66 0.32 -11.75
CA GLY A 541 17.54 1.42 -11.33
C GLY A 541 17.87 1.39 -9.85
N ALA A 542 18.95 2.07 -9.48
CA ALA A 542 19.46 2.22 -8.11
C ALA A 542 18.92 3.50 -7.41
N ASN A 543 18.38 4.42 -8.19
CA ASN A 543 17.67 5.62 -7.75
C ASN A 543 16.47 5.90 -8.68
N ALA A 544 15.72 6.95 -8.37
CA ALA A 544 14.69 7.46 -9.27
C ALA A 544 14.72 8.98 -9.30
N LEU A 545 15.06 9.57 -10.45
CA LEU A 545 15.08 11.01 -10.65
C LEU A 545 13.69 11.52 -11.02
N VAL A 546 13.14 12.44 -10.23
CA VAL A 546 11.80 12.99 -10.46
C VAL A 546 11.92 14.45 -10.90
N ALA A 547 12.42 14.62 -12.13
CA ALA A 547 12.27 15.78 -13.01
C ALA A 547 13.05 15.50 -14.31
N PRO A 548 12.37 15.43 -15.47
CA PRO A 548 12.38 14.24 -16.34
C PRO A 548 13.28 13.05 -15.88
N PRO A 549 12.75 11.82 -15.75
CA PRO A 549 11.39 11.39 -16.10
C PRO A 549 10.31 11.94 -15.16
N THR A 550 9.12 12.14 -15.74
CA THR A 550 7.92 12.63 -15.04
C THR A 550 6.79 11.59 -14.99
N HIS A 551 7.00 10.52 -15.76
CA HIS A 551 6.20 9.34 -16.02
C HIS A 551 7.01 8.52 -17.03
N TRP A 552 6.62 7.27 -17.24
CA TRP A 552 7.16 6.41 -18.29
C TRP A 552 6.13 6.29 -19.42
N GLU A 553 6.59 6.49 -20.66
CA GLU A 553 5.80 6.30 -21.87
C GLU A 553 6.08 4.91 -22.47
N ALA A 554 5.15 4.43 -23.29
CA ALA A 554 5.39 3.31 -24.19
C ALA A 554 5.32 3.83 -25.63
N LEU A 555 6.49 3.94 -26.27
CA LEU A 555 6.70 4.59 -27.56
C LEU A 555 5.69 4.15 -28.64
N SER A 556 5.44 2.84 -28.72
CA SER A 556 4.62 2.24 -29.77
C SER A 556 3.20 1.88 -29.29
N ALA A 557 2.82 2.27 -28.08
CA ALA A 557 1.47 2.07 -27.57
C ALA A 557 0.48 3.02 -28.23
N VAL A 558 -0.71 2.51 -28.61
CA VAL A 558 -1.74 3.30 -29.27
C VAL A 558 -2.89 3.64 -28.33
N SER A 559 -3.30 4.90 -28.33
CA SER A 559 -4.36 5.43 -27.47
C SER A 559 -5.75 4.83 -27.73
N THR A 560 -5.98 4.27 -28.92
CA THR A 560 -7.26 3.63 -29.30
C THR A 560 -7.41 2.21 -28.74
N ARG A 561 -6.37 1.63 -28.14
CA ARG A 561 -6.42 0.30 -27.51
C ARG A 561 -6.40 0.43 -25.99
N ALA A 562 -7.56 0.26 -25.36
CA ALA A 562 -7.71 0.35 -23.91
C ALA A 562 -6.71 -0.52 -23.12
N THR A 563 -6.36 -1.71 -23.62
CA THR A 563 -5.36 -2.59 -23.01
C THR A 563 -3.95 -2.00 -23.01
N GLU A 564 -3.56 -1.26 -24.06
CA GLU A 564 -2.23 -0.63 -24.14
C GLU A 564 -2.18 0.64 -23.30
N VAL A 565 -3.26 1.44 -23.30
CA VAL A 565 -3.42 2.59 -22.38
C VAL A 565 -3.32 2.14 -20.92
N CYS A 566 -4.02 1.05 -20.59
CA CYS A 566 -3.98 0.46 -19.26
C CYS A 566 -2.58 -0.06 -18.89
N ALA A 567 -1.94 -0.82 -19.78
CA ALA A 567 -0.61 -1.36 -19.53
C ALA A 567 0.42 -0.25 -19.25
N ARG A 568 0.41 0.82 -20.05
CA ARG A 568 1.28 1.97 -19.82
C ARG A 568 1.00 2.64 -18.48
N LYS A 569 -0.28 2.81 -18.12
CA LYS A 569 -0.67 3.39 -16.83
C LYS A 569 -0.19 2.59 -15.65
N GLU A 570 -0.49 1.30 -15.66
CA GLU A 570 -0.15 0.41 -14.56
C GLU A 570 1.36 0.26 -14.41
N PHE A 571 2.12 0.30 -15.50
CA PHE A 571 3.57 0.35 -15.43
C PHE A 571 4.05 1.63 -14.76
N SER A 572 3.80 2.79 -15.37
CA SER A 572 4.36 4.06 -14.93
C SER A 572 3.88 4.48 -13.54
N SER A 573 2.61 4.27 -13.20
CA SER A 573 2.06 4.67 -11.89
C SER A 573 2.53 3.78 -10.73
N ASN A 574 3.18 2.66 -11.02
CA ASN A 574 3.83 1.82 -10.01
C ASN A 574 5.36 2.01 -9.95
N THR A 575 5.94 2.87 -10.78
CA THR A 575 7.34 3.31 -10.61
C THR A 575 7.42 4.55 -9.71
N CYS A 576 8.57 4.76 -9.06
CA CYS A 576 8.81 5.94 -8.24
C CYS A 576 8.59 7.24 -9.04
N ASN A 577 9.17 7.37 -10.25
CA ASN A 577 9.09 8.61 -11.03
C ASN A 577 7.67 8.92 -11.51
N GLY A 578 6.90 7.91 -11.90
CA GLY A 578 5.52 8.12 -12.36
C GLY A 578 4.56 8.36 -11.20
N CYS A 579 4.64 7.54 -10.14
CA CYS A 579 3.80 7.69 -8.96
C CYS A 579 4.03 9.02 -8.24
N HIS A 580 5.28 9.48 -8.16
CA HIS A 580 5.61 10.75 -7.52
C HIS A 580 5.50 11.95 -8.47
N PHE A 581 4.87 11.84 -9.65
CA PHE A 581 4.68 13.03 -10.48
C PHE A 581 3.41 13.05 -11.35
N LYS A 582 3.51 12.91 -12.70
CA LYS A 582 2.38 13.21 -13.61
C LYS A 582 1.26 12.20 -13.51
N ASP A 583 1.56 10.93 -13.22
CA ASP A 583 0.52 9.89 -13.20
C ASP A 583 -0.43 10.01 -11.99
N THR A 584 -0.05 10.73 -10.95
CA THR A 584 -0.89 10.98 -9.75
C THR A 584 -1.19 12.46 -9.52
N GLY A 585 -0.67 13.35 -10.38
CA GLY A 585 -0.85 14.80 -10.26
C GLY A 585 -0.10 15.42 -9.07
N THR A 586 0.95 14.78 -8.56
CA THR A 586 1.85 15.34 -7.54
C THR A 586 2.88 16.26 -8.19
N ASN A 587 2.39 17.34 -8.80
CA ASN A 587 3.18 18.31 -9.57
C ASN A 587 2.93 19.77 -9.14
N ASP A 588 2.44 19.97 -7.92
CA ASP A 588 2.24 21.29 -7.34
C ASP A 588 3.59 21.84 -6.82
N PHE A 589 4.28 22.57 -7.70
CA PHE A 589 5.52 23.29 -7.40
C PHE A 589 5.29 24.65 -6.74
N SER A 590 4.05 25.02 -6.44
CA SER A 590 3.75 26.39 -5.99
C SER A 590 4.06 26.60 -4.49
N GLY A 591 4.72 27.72 -4.18
CA GLY A 591 4.87 28.24 -2.82
C GLY A 591 5.74 27.42 -1.87
N THR A 592 5.61 27.72 -0.57
CA THR A 592 6.19 26.98 0.57
C THR A 592 5.55 25.61 0.80
N ASP A 593 4.39 25.34 0.18
CA ASP A 593 3.58 24.11 0.36
C ASP A 593 3.79 23.09 -0.76
N ASN A 594 5.03 22.98 -1.24
CA ASN A 594 5.42 22.08 -2.34
C ASN A 594 4.99 20.64 -2.01
N LEU A 595 4.01 20.14 -2.78
CA LEU A 595 3.53 18.75 -2.77
C LEU A 595 4.03 17.98 -3.99
N ALA A 596 4.82 18.63 -4.86
CA ALA A 596 5.48 17.90 -5.92
C ALA A 596 6.32 16.77 -5.29
N PHE A 597 6.27 15.60 -5.93
CA PHE A 597 7.12 14.47 -5.57
C PHE A 597 6.84 13.83 -4.22
N THR A 598 5.85 14.24 -3.43
CA THR A 598 5.69 13.74 -2.05
C THR A 598 4.25 13.32 -1.72
N HIS A 599 4.10 12.38 -0.78
CA HIS A 599 2.79 12.00 -0.23
C HIS A 599 2.32 13.03 0.82
N VAL A 600 3.26 13.51 1.63
CA VAL A 600 3.09 14.64 2.55
C VAL A 600 4.21 15.64 2.35
N SER A 601 3.87 16.93 2.37
CA SER A 601 4.85 17.99 2.12
C SER A 601 5.79 18.17 3.32
N PRO A 602 7.12 18.07 3.14
CA PRO A 602 8.09 18.35 4.20
C PRO A 602 8.24 19.84 4.52
N THR A 603 7.70 20.74 3.69
CA THR A 603 7.89 22.20 3.82
C THR A 603 6.64 22.96 4.23
N SER A 604 5.48 22.31 4.30
CA SER A 604 4.20 22.93 4.67
C SER A 604 3.99 23.20 6.17
N GLY A 605 4.94 22.80 7.03
CA GLY A 605 4.79 22.89 8.49
C GLY A 605 4.00 21.71 9.08
N ILE A 606 3.41 21.92 10.26
CA ILE A 606 2.63 20.91 10.99
C ILE A 606 1.18 21.42 11.17
N PRO A 607 0.15 20.64 10.81
CA PRO A 607 0.21 19.30 10.20
C PRO A 607 0.71 19.34 8.74
N ALA A 608 1.55 18.38 8.35
CA ALA A 608 2.17 18.32 7.03
C ALA A 608 1.14 18.03 5.93
N ARG A 609 0.88 18.95 5.00
CA ARG A 609 -0.15 18.85 3.94
C ARG A 609 -0.04 17.53 3.14
N GLN A 610 -1.19 16.90 2.82
CA GLN A 610 -1.27 15.66 2.03
C GLN A 610 -1.49 15.93 0.53
N SER A 611 -1.02 15.00 -0.31
CA SER A 611 -1.28 14.99 -1.76
C SER A 611 -2.72 14.62 -2.11
N LYS A 612 -3.27 15.25 -3.16
CA LYS A 612 -4.69 15.10 -3.55
C LYS A 612 -5.06 13.70 -4.03
N PHE A 613 -4.13 12.93 -4.61
CA PHE A 613 -4.43 11.55 -4.99
C PHE A 613 -4.71 10.67 -3.75
N LEU A 614 -4.14 11.00 -2.59
CA LEU A 614 -4.44 10.32 -1.32
C LEU A 614 -5.87 10.66 -0.87
N THR A 615 -6.18 11.95 -0.79
CA THR A 615 -7.46 12.43 -0.22
C THR A 615 -8.64 12.36 -1.17
N GLY A 616 -8.40 12.20 -2.47
CA GLY A 616 -9.43 12.36 -3.50
C GLY A 616 -9.97 13.79 -3.63
N GLY A 617 -9.30 14.77 -3.02
CA GLY A 617 -9.83 16.12 -2.86
C GLY A 617 -10.74 16.32 -1.64
N GLY A 618 -10.86 15.31 -0.78
CA GLY A 618 -11.64 15.34 0.46
C GLY A 618 -12.65 14.20 0.54
N ASP A 619 -13.27 14.04 1.70
CA ASP A 619 -14.31 13.02 1.89
C ASP A 619 -15.49 13.19 0.92
N GLY A 620 -15.96 12.09 0.34
CA GLY A 620 -17.00 12.09 -0.70
C GLY A 620 -16.54 12.45 -2.11
N PHE A 621 -15.25 12.74 -2.32
CA PHE A 621 -14.70 13.14 -3.62
C PHE A 621 -13.61 12.20 -4.15
N MET A 622 -13.35 12.31 -5.45
CA MET A 622 -12.22 11.71 -6.14
C MET A 622 -11.44 12.76 -6.94
N PHE A 623 -10.13 12.65 -6.94
CA PHE A 623 -9.22 13.52 -7.68
C PHE A 623 -8.92 12.88 -9.04
N VAL A 624 -9.21 13.60 -10.14
CA VAL A 624 -9.05 13.09 -11.50
C VAL A 624 -7.82 13.69 -12.17
N VAL A 625 -6.93 12.82 -12.67
CA VAL A 625 -5.66 13.20 -13.28
C VAL A 625 -5.65 12.76 -14.75
N PRO A 626 -5.49 13.66 -15.73
CA PRO A 626 -5.35 13.30 -17.13
C PRO A 626 -4.25 12.25 -17.35
N ASP A 627 -4.43 11.33 -18.31
CA ASP A 627 -3.36 10.40 -18.66
C ASP A 627 -2.07 11.13 -19.05
N ALA A 628 -0.94 10.71 -18.49
CA ALA A 628 0.32 11.43 -18.62
C ALA A 628 0.89 11.41 -20.05
N GLN A 629 0.67 10.32 -20.80
CA GLN A 629 1.12 10.17 -22.19
C GLN A 629 0.02 10.57 -23.17
N PHE A 630 -1.22 10.12 -22.93
CA PHE A 630 -2.31 10.21 -23.90
C PHE A 630 -3.31 11.34 -23.64
N GLY A 631 -3.16 12.09 -22.55
CA GLY A 631 -3.98 13.26 -22.22
C GLY A 631 -5.43 12.95 -21.83
N ALA A 632 -6.14 14.00 -21.40
CA ALA A 632 -7.52 13.92 -20.90
C ALA A 632 -8.53 13.48 -21.97
N GLN A 633 -8.21 13.70 -23.25
CA GLN A 633 -9.04 13.28 -24.39
C GLN A 633 -9.14 11.76 -24.54
N VAL A 634 -8.21 11.01 -23.95
CA VAL A 634 -8.24 9.54 -23.94
C VAL A 634 -8.82 9.04 -22.63
N THR A 635 -8.27 9.48 -21.50
CA THR A 635 -8.81 9.13 -20.18
C THR A 635 -8.28 10.06 -19.09
N SER A 636 -9.01 10.13 -17.97
CA SER A 636 -8.55 10.73 -16.72
C SER A 636 -8.70 9.73 -15.59
N TRP A 637 -7.66 9.58 -14.79
CA TRP A 637 -7.53 8.57 -13.74
C TRP A 637 -8.04 9.12 -12.40
N PRO A 638 -9.13 8.55 -11.83
CA PRO A 638 -9.64 8.96 -10.53
C PRO A 638 -8.82 8.34 -9.40
N PHE A 639 -8.63 9.08 -8.31
CA PHE A 639 -7.92 8.65 -7.10
C PHE A 639 -8.68 9.04 -5.84
N ALA A 640 -8.68 8.16 -4.84
CA ALA A 640 -9.20 8.38 -3.49
C ALA A 640 -8.54 7.35 -2.54
N ASP A 641 -7.22 7.39 -2.44
CA ASP A 641 -6.45 6.28 -1.84
C ASP A 641 -6.74 6.07 -0.34
N LEU A 642 -6.96 7.13 0.44
CA LEU A 642 -7.32 7.01 1.85
C LEU A 642 -8.69 6.38 2.07
N LEU A 643 -9.66 6.65 1.18
CA LEU A 643 -10.95 5.94 1.19
C LEU A 643 -10.75 4.45 0.92
N ARG A 644 -9.94 4.09 -0.08
CA ARG A 644 -9.61 2.70 -0.41
C ARG A 644 -8.99 1.98 0.79
N ARG A 645 -8.03 2.61 1.46
CA ARG A 645 -7.37 2.05 2.65
C ARG A 645 -8.33 1.96 3.84
N HIS A 646 -9.22 2.94 4.03
CA HIS A 646 -10.29 2.88 5.05
C HIS A 646 -11.22 1.69 4.80
N GLN A 647 -11.74 1.51 3.60
CA GLN A 647 -12.59 0.35 3.28
C GLN A 647 -11.86 -0.96 3.53
N ARG A 648 -10.59 -1.06 3.12
CA ARG A 648 -9.78 -2.26 3.39
C ARG A 648 -9.58 -2.49 4.89
N LEU A 649 -9.35 -1.45 5.68
CA LEU A 649 -9.26 -1.55 7.13
C LEU A 649 -10.53 -2.14 7.74
N GLN A 650 -11.69 -1.59 7.37
CA GLN A 650 -12.98 -2.02 7.89
C GLN A 650 -13.32 -3.46 7.48
N GLU A 651 -13.02 -3.80 6.22
CA GLU A 651 -13.17 -5.16 5.70
C GLU A 651 -12.34 -6.15 6.53
N LEU A 652 -11.05 -5.90 6.72
CA LEU A 652 -10.18 -6.81 7.48
C LEU A 652 -10.59 -6.92 8.96
N ALA A 653 -11.01 -5.80 9.57
CA ALA A 653 -11.35 -5.79 10.99
C ALA A 653 -12.66 -6.55 11.29
N HIS A 654 -13.65 -6.41 10.41
CA HIS A 654 -15.03 -6.82 10.68
C HIS A 654 -15.53 -7.93 9.76
N CYS A 655 -15.18 -7.84 8.48
CA CYS A 655 -15.78 -8.62 7.40
C CYS A 655 -14.94 -9.85 7.05
N SER A 656 -13.61 -9.79 7.08
CA SER A 656 -12.80 -10.95 6.72
C SER A 656 -13.09 -12.16 7.60
N THR A 657 -13.24 -13.31 6.96
CA THR A 657 -13.47 -14.61 7.59
C THR A 657 -12.17 -15.42 7.52
N CYS A 658 -11.75 -16.01 8.63
CA CYS A 658 -10.51 -16.77 8.69
C CYS A 658 -10.73 -18.27 8.37
N GLY A 659 -10.04 -18.76 7.33
CA GLY A 659 -10.04 -20.16 6.93
C GLY A 659 -8.68 -20.82 7.14
N TRP A 660 -8.68 -22.12 7.40
CA TRP A 660 -7.47 -22.93 7.48
C TRP A 660 -7.25 -23.68 6.18
N PHE A 661 -6.16 -23.36 5.48
CA PHE A 661 -5.76 -23.95 4.21
C PHE A 661 -4.62 -24.92 4.43
N ILE A 662 -4.66 -26.05 3.71
CA ILE A 662 -3.57 -27.04 3.73
C ILE A 662 -2.77 -26.85 2.45
N ASP A 663 -1.58 -26.28 2.61
CA ASP A 663 -0.67 -26.10 1.49
C ASP A 663 -0.04 -27.43 1.06
N LEU A 664 0.51 -27.43 -0.15
CA LEU A 664 1.18 -28.56 -0.75
C LEU A 664 2.66 -28.22 -0.97
N ASP A 665 3.54 -29.19 -0.74
CA ASP A 665 4.98 -28.99 -0.97
C ASP A 665 5.33 -28.99 -2.47
N ALA A 666 6.55 -28.57 -2.80
CA ALA A 666 7.04 -28.49 -4.18
C ALA A 666 7.02 -29.84 -4.93
N GLY A 667 7.12 -30.96 -4.22
CA GLY A 667 7.04 -32.30 -4.79
C GLY A 667 5.70 -32.59 -5.46
N TYR A 668 4.63 -31.91 -5.04
CA TYR A 668 3.33 -32.00 -5.68
C TYR A 668 3.36 -31.52 -7.15
N LEU A 669 4.11 -30.45 -7.44
CA LEU A 669 4.26 -29.95 -8.82
C LEU A 669 5.06 -30.91 -9.69
N ASN A 670 6.13 -31.49 -9.15
CA ASN A 670 6.90 -32.52 -9.87
C ASN A 670 6.03 -33.73 -10.21
N ARG A 671 5.18 -34.16 -9.27
CA ARG A 671 4.24 -35.26 -9.53
C ARG A 671 3.17 -34.88 -10.54
N MET A 672 2.70 -33.63 -10.52
CA MET A 672 1.76 -33.09 -11.49
C MET A 672 2.34 -33.13 -12.90
N GLU A 673 3.57 -32.64 -13.08
CA GLU A 673 4.29 -32.71 -14.35
C GLU A 673 4.43 -34.15 -14.85
N ALA A 674 4.82 -35.08 -13.97
CA ALA A 674 5.01 -36.49 -14.35
C ALA A 674 3.72 -37.18 -14.83
N ILE A 675 2.55 -36.77 -14.34
CA ILE A 675 1.26 -37.39 -14.72
C ILE A 675 0.62 -36.66 -15.91
N ALA A 676 0.72 -35.33 -15.95
CA ALA A 676 0.04 -34.50 -16.93
C ALA A 676 0.94 -34.07 -18.11
N GLY A 677 2.24 -34.35 -18.04
CA GLY A 677 3.27 -33.86 -18.96
C GLY A 677 3.55 -32.35 -18.84
N SER A 678 2.85 -31.65 -17.93
CA SER A 678 3.01 -30.20 -17.73
C SER A 678 2.39 -29.73 -16.40
N VAL A 679 2.74 -28.50 -16.00
CA VAL A 679 2.18 -27.80 -14.83
C VAL A 679 1.53 -26.50 -15.31
N PRO A 680 0.26 -26.21 -14.96
CA PRO A 680 -0.40 -24.96 -15.33
C PRO A 680 -0.01 -23.84 -14.37
N LEU A 681 1.30 -23.56 -14.33
CA LEU A 681 1.93 -22.54 -13.51
C LEU A 681 1.73 -21.15 -14.13
N ASP A 682 0.96 -20.33 -13.44
CA ASP A 682 0.61 -18.98 -13.84
C ASP A 682 1.41 -17.97 -13.01
N LEU A 683 2.57 -17.60 -13.56
CA LEU A 683 3.44 -16.57 -13.01
C LEU A 683 3.09 -15.21 -13.61
N ALA A 684 3.33 -14.14 -12.84
CA ALA A 684 3.24 -12.79 -13.38
C ALA A 684 4.20 -12.65 -14.59
N PRO A 685 3.78 -12.01 -15.70
CA PRO A 685 4.69 -11.71 -16.79
C PRO A 685 5.92 -10.95 -16.28
N GLY A 686 7.10 -11.34 -16.75
CA GLY A 686 8.38 -10.79 -16.30
C GLY A 686 9.01 -11.54 -15.12
N SER A 687 8.29 -12.52 -14.53
CA SER A 687 8.88 -13.43 -13.52
C SER A 687 10.02 -14.28 -14.11
N PRO A 688 10.99 -14.71 -13.27
CA PRO A 688 12.04 -15.65 -13.70
C PRO A 688 11.47 -16.93 -14.34
N ALA A 689 12.24 -17.49 -15.28
CA ALA A 689 11.86 -18.73 -15.95
C ALA A 689 11.74 -19.89 -14.94
N SER A 690 10.69 -20.69 -15.08
CA SER A 690 10.49 -21.90 -14.28
C SER A 690 11.26 -23.08 -14.87
N THR A 691 11.76 -23.97 -14.01
CA THR A 691 12.34 -25.26 -14.42
C THR A 691 11.28 -26.29 -14.80
N LEU A 692 10.00 -26.04 -14.49
CA LEU A 692 8.88 -26.93 -14.81
C LEU A 692 8.39 -26.69 -16.25
N THR A 693 7.91 -27.76 -16.90
CA THR A 693 7.24 -27.70 -18.19
C THR A 693 5.86 -27.05 -18.04
N VAL A 694 5.74 -25.77 -18.39
CA VAL A 694 4.49 -25.02 -18.24
C VAL A 694 3.49 -25.37 -19.35
N GLY A 695 2.28 -25.81 -18.97
CA GLY A 695 1.24 -26.21 -19.93
C GLY A 695 -0.13 -26.47 -19.29
N PRO A 696 -1.22 -26.50 -20.09
CA PRO A 696 -2.57 -26.67 -19.57
C PRO A 696 -2.90 -28.13 -19.25
N ILE A 697 -3.65 -28.34 -18.17
CA ILE A 697 -4.27 -29.64 -17.86
C ILE A 697 -5.72 -29.60 -18.31
N ARG A 698 -6.09 -30.38 -19.34
CA ARG A 698 -7.45 -30.41 -19.90
C ARG A 698 -8.23 -31.70 -19.61
N ASP A 699 -7.54 -32.72 -19.13
CA ASP A 699 -8.11 -34.02 -18.86
C ASP A 699 -8.70 -34.06 -17.44
N VAL A 700 -9.98 -34.43 -17.34
CA VAL A 700 -10.72 -34.55 -16.09
C VAL A 700 -10.21 -35.72 -15.24
N ASP A 701 -9.75 -36.81 -15.87
CA ASP A 701 -9.19 -37.96 -15.14
C ASP A 701 -7.85 -37.62 -14.49
N VAL A 702 -7.06 -36.76 -15.14
CA VAL A 702 -5.84 -36.19 -14.53
C VAL A 702 -6.21 -35.33 -13.31
N VAL A 703 -7.23 -34.46 -13.42
CA VAL A 703 -7.71 -33.66 -12.28
C VAL A 703 -8.10 -34.56 -11.09
N LYS A 704 -8.85 -35.64 -11.35
CA LYS A 704 -9.24 -36.60 -10.31
C LYS A 704 -8.03 -37.22 -9.61
N ARG A 705 -7.04 -37.69 -10.38
CA ARG A 705 -5.79 -38.25 -9.83
C ARG A 705 -5.02 -37.23 -8.99
N LEU A 706 -4.97 -35.97 -9.43
CA LEU A 706 -4.30 -34.90 -8.67
C LEU A 706 -4.97 -34.66 -7.31
N LEU A 707 -6.31 -34.65 -7.26
CA LEU A 707 -7.07 -34.53 -6.01
C LEU A 707 -6.75 -35.67 -5.03
N GLU A 708 -6.66 -36.91 -5.53
CA GLU A 708 -6.35 -38.10 -4.74
C GLU A 708 -4.91 -38.11 -4.18
N LEU A 709 -3.97 -37.42 -4.85
CA LEU A 709 -2.56 -37.36 -4.44
C LEU A 709 -2.27 -36.36 -3.33
N ARG A 710 -3.13 -35.35 -3.12
CA ARG A 710 -2.91 -34.26 -2.16
C ARG A 710 -2.43 -34.72 -0.77
N PRO A 711 -2.98 -35.80 -0.15
CA PRO A 711 -2.54 -36.26 1.16
C PRO A 711 -1.05 -36.57 1.29
N GLY A 712 -0.41 -37.02 0.20
CA GLY A 712 1.01 -37.37 0.17
C GLY A 712 1.97 -36.18 0.22
N PHE A 713 1.48 -34.96 -0.01
CA PHE A 713 2.29 -33.74 -0.13
C PHE A 713 1.85 -32.63 0.83
N ARG A 714 1.11 -32.99 1.88
CA ARG A 714 0.54 -32.03 2.82
C ARG A 714 1.65 -31.29 3.58
N MET A 715 1.54 -29.97 3.62
CA MET A 715 2.32 -29.14 4.54
C MET A 715 1.51 -28.78 5.78
N ARG A 716 2.10 -27.98 6.66
CA ARG A 716 1.41 -27.45 7.84
C ARG A 716 0.23 -26.57 7.39
N PRO A 717 -0.95 -26.71 8.01
CA PRO A 717 -2.06 -25.80 7.74
C PRO A 717 -1.69 -24.36 8.07
N ARG A 718 -2.16 -23.42 7.25
CA ARG A 718 -2.06 -21.97 7.50
C ARG A 718 -3.44 -21.35 7.62
N GLU A 719 -3.56 -20.37 8.50
CA GLU A 719 -4.80 -19.61 8.69
C GLU A 719 -4.72 -18.34 7.84
N LEU A 720 -5.68 -18.09 6.93
CA LEU A 720 -5.71 -16.90 6.07
C LEU A 720 -7.12 -16.33 5.95
N PRO A 721 -7.27 -15.03 5.70
CA PRO A 721 -8.53 -14.49 5.22
C PRO A 721 -8.91 -15.16 3.90
N LEU A 722 -10.19 -15.49 3.71
CA LEU A 722 -10.66 -16.19 2.50
C LEU A 722 -10.42 -15.39 1.20
N ASP A 723 -10.30 -14.07 1.30
CA ASP A 723 -10.09 -13.14 0.18
C ASP A 723 -8.60 -12.94 -0.20
N PHE A 724 -7.64 -13.58 0.50
CA PHE A 724 -6.20 -13.44 0.26
C PHE A 724 -5.65 -14.48 -0.75
N LEU A 725 -6.54 -15.19 -1.43
CA LEU A 725 -6.20 -16.32 -2.30
C LEU A 725 -5.95 -15.90 -3.75
N GLU A 726 -6.19 -14.63 -4.08
CA GLU A 726 -5.76 -14.01 -5.33
C GLU A 726 -4.32 -13.48 -5.19
N PRO A 727 -3.45 -13.68 -6.19
CA PRO A 727 -2.20 -12.94 -6.25
C PRO A 727 -2.48 -11.42 -6.27
N PRO A 728 -1.75 -10.61 -5.47
CA PRO A 728 -1.96 -9.17 -5.47
C PRO A 728 -1.60 -8.56 -6.83
N ALA A 729 -2.27 -7.46 -7.19
CA ALA A 729 -1.80 -6.59 -8.28
C ALA A 729 -0.45 -5.96 -7.90
N ALA A 730 0.37 -5.59 -8.89
CA ALA A 730 1.61 -4.87 -8.63
C ALA A 730 1.30 -3.53 -7.95
N ARG A 731 1.83 -3.30 -6.75
CA ARG A 731 1.61 -2.07 -5.98
C ARG A 731 2.87 -1.77 -5.16
N VAL A 732 3.57 -0.66 -5.46
CA VAL A 732 4.78 -0.23 -4.73
C VAL A 732 4.50 0.86 -3.69
N HIS A 733 3.47 1.68 -3.93
CA HIS A 733 3.19 2.89 -3.16
C HIS A 733 1.78 3.03 -2.63
#